data_AF-A0A936TVN8-F1
#
_entry.id   AF-A0A936TVN8-F1
#
_cell.length_a   1.000
_cell.length_b   1.000
_cell.length_c   1.000
_cell.angle_alpha   90.00
_cell.angle_beta   90.00
_cell.angle_gamma   90.00
#
_symmetry.space_group_name_H-M   'P 1'
#
loop_
_entity.id
_entity.type
_entity.pdbx_description
1 polymer ?
#
loop_
_entity_poly.entity_id
_entity_poly.type
_entity_poly.pdbx_seq_one_letter_code
_entity_poly.pdbx_strand_id
1 'polypeptide(L)'
;MLKLIQSLVRWFFMRFENLFNLAFGEKLNPFYHLGTISFWQFWLLIGTGVYLYIFADTGVHDAFESVERITHEQWWAGGIMRSVHRYATDGMILTMLLHMLRHFAYDRYRGFRWFSWAIGVALIWLIYISGLNGFMLVWDQLAQFVVVATAEWFDVLPMFNGTLIRNFIYQENVNSRLFTLLAFIHIGAPLIAGVLAWVHVQRVPRAHINPPREIAIAFTLMFVVLALVKPVLSQGGEANLSVVPTNIEIDWFQMPVLALVYVVNPLYLWASVVGLTLLLFLAPWLPPKRMGEAKAEATVTFHPDGRGVVIRFDETLLDAGLRQDINLPYECRNGGCGQCKCTVRSGHVDPGLYQPGALSEEERAAGKVLLCCATALGDVEIDYVPPAVPSAIRERKARVVNLEKLTHDVMRVMLKLPEGEKIPFKAGQYINIILDDGQRRAFSFANPPHQPDLVELQIRLVPCGRFTTHVFEGMKLGDEVRFDGPLGDFTLRESERPIVFVAGATGFAPVKSMVEDAFHRGLKRPIYLYWGVRRLADLYLPDLPARWDAEHENFHFIPVLSEPAAEDNWSGRTGLVHEAILADFPDLAGKEIYACGSVKMVEAIFPSLKSQGAEEGMCFSDAFTVSARSMAFQPKG
;
A
#
# COMPACT_ATOMS: atom_id res chain seq x y z
N MET A 1 3.82 11.37 -38.45
CA MET A 1 5.03 11.39 -37.58
C MET A 1 4.73 10.96 -36.14
N LEU A 2 3.89 11.66 -35.37
CA LEU A 2 3.64 11.31 -33.95
C LEU A 2 3.15 9.87 -33.72
N LYS A 3 2.13 9.41 -34.46
CA LYS A 3 1.63 8.03 -34.38
C LYS A 3 2.70 6.98 -34.72
N LEU A 4 3.63 7.32 -35.63
CA LEU A 4 4.74 6.43 -36.00
C LEU A 4 5.72 6.28 -34.81
N ILE A 5 6.06 7.41 -34.17
CA ILE A 5 6.90 7.42 -32.95
C ILE A 5 6.22 6.62 -31.84
N GLN A 6 4.95 6.90 -31.54
CA GLN A 6 4.19 6.15 -30.53
C GLN A 6 4.18 4.65 -30.85
N SER A 7 3.95 4.26 -32.10
CA SER A 7 3.93 2.86 -32.50
C SER A 7 5.30 2.19 -32.36
N LEU A 8 6.39 2.89 -32.70
CA LEU A 8 7.75 2.38 -32.54
C LEU A 8 8.11 2.19 -31.07
N VAL A 9 7.87 3.21 -30.24
CA VAL A 9 8.14 3.14 -28.78
C VAL A 9 7.29 2.05 -28.13
N ARG A 10 6.01 1.95 -28.50
CA ARG A 10 5.11 0.89 -28.04
C ARG A 10 5.62 -0.50 -28.42
N TRP A 11 6.15 -0.67 -29.63
CA TRP A 11 6.73 -1.95 -30.07
C TRP A 11 7.89 -2.35 -29.17
N PHE A 12 8.78 -1.43 -28.80
CA PHE A 12 9.85 -1.70 -27.85
C PHE A 12 9.30 -2.08 -26.47
N PHE A 13 8.36 -1.31 -25.91
CA PHE A 13 7.73 -1.65 -24.62
C PHE A 13 7.12 -3.04 -24.63
N MET A 14 6.38 -3.41 -25.68
CA MET A 14 5.80 -4.74 -25.81
C MET A 14 6.86 -5.85 -25.82
N ARG A 15 8.00 -5.63 -26.49
CA ARG A 15 9.09 -6.61 -26.51
C ARG A 15 9.77 -6.76 -25.16
N PHE A 16 10.09 -5.65 -24.49
CA PHE A 16 10.69 -5.69 -23.16
C PHE A 16 9.73 -6.27 -22.12
N GLU A 17 8.46 -5.87 -22.14
CA GLU A 17 7.46 -6.42 -21.23
C GLU A 17 7.29 -7.92 -21.40
N ASN A 18 7.27 -8.42 -22.64
CA ASN A 18 7.19 -9.85 -22.88
C ASN A 18 8.43 -10.60 -22.37
N LEU A 19 9.62 -10.04 -22.57
CA LEU A 19 10.85 -10.63 -22.03
C LEU A 19 10.80 -10.69 -20.49
N PHE A 20 10.34 -9.62 -19.84
CA PHE A 20 10.21 -9.58 -18.39
C PHE A 20 9.06 -10.45 -17.86
N ASN A 21 7.98 -10.62 -18.62
CA ASN A 21 6.93 -11.59 -18.28
C ASN A 21 7.47 -13.01 -18.26
N LEU A 22 8.37 -13.37 -19.20
CA LEU A 22 9.01 -14.68 -19.19
C LEU A 22 9.93 -14.87 -17.98
N ALA A 23 10.62 -13.82 -17.55
CA ALA A 23 11.58 -13.89 -16.44
C ALA A 23 10.92 -13.83 -15.05
N PHE A 24 9.89 -13.00 -14.88
CA PHE A 24 9.31 -12.65 -13.58
C PHE A 24 7.83 -13.04 -13.44
N GLY A 25 7.21 -13.56 -14.50
CA GLY A 25 5.77 -13.74 -14.58
C GLY A 25 5.02 -12.40 -14.76
N GLU A 26 3.72 -12.51 -15.02
CA GLU A 26 2.87 -11.33 -15.32
C GLU A 26 2.62 -10.43 -14.10
N LYS A 27 2.61 -11.02 -12.90
CA LYS A 27 2.32 -10.31 -11.65
C LYS A 27 3.48 -9.44 -11.17
N LEU A 28 4.71 -9.96 -11.28
CA LEU A 28 5.93 -9.32 -10.76
C LEU A 28 6.74 -8.60 -11.85
N ASN A 29 6.18 -8.40 -13.04
CA ASN A 29 6.85 -7.63 -14.09
C ASN A 29 7.01 -6.15 -13.66
N PRO A 30 8.24 -5.64 -13.48
CA PRO A 30 8.48 -4.28 -12.98
C PRO A 30 7.96 -3.18 -13.92
N PHE A 31 7.83 -3.44 -15.24
CA PHE A 31 7.28 -2.47 -16.18
C PHE A 31 5.80 -2.16 -15.93
N TYR A 32 5.08 -3.03 -15.21
CA TYR A 32 3.70 -2.78 -14.78
C TYR A 32 3.61 -1.93 -13.51
N HIS A 33 4.72 -1.75 -12.82
CA HIS A 33 4.81 -1.11 -11.51
C HIS A 33 5.69 0.16 -11.53
N LEU A 34 6.01 0.73 -12.68
CA LEU A 34 6.94 1.87 -12.80
C LEU A 34 6.57 3.07 -11.89
N GLY A 35 5.28 3.40 -11.81
CA GLY A 35 4.80 4.49 -10.94
C GLY A 35 4.97 4.17 -9.46
N THR A 36 4.62 2.96 -9.04
CA THR A 36 4.74 2.53 -7.64
C THR A 36 6.20 2.30 -7.22
N ILE A 37 7.04 1.81 -8.13
CA ILE A 37 8.50 1.73 -7.93
C ILE A 37 9.08 3.14 -7.71
N SER A 38 8.65 4.13 -8.49
CA SER A 38 9.09 5.53 -8.31
C SER A 38 8.69 6.08 -6.94
N PHE A 39 7.49 5.77 -6.45
CA PHE A 39 7.07 6.11 -5.08
C PHE A 39 7.89 5.38 -4.01
N TRP A 40 8.19 4.11 -4.22
CA TRP A 40 9.04 3.36 -3.29
C TRP A 40 10.45 3.95 -3.20
N GLN A 41 11.05 4.28 -4.34
CA GLN A 41 12.33 4.98 -4.41
C GLN A 41 12.26 6.34 -3.73
N PHE A 42 11.17 7.08 -3.89
CA PHE A 42 10.96 8.33 -3.14
C PHE A 42 10.95 8.11 -1.62
N TRP A 43 10.35 7.04 -1.11
CA TRP A 43 10.42 6.69 0.32
C TRP A 43 11.84 6.30 0.75
N LEU A 44 12.58 5.57 -0.08
CA LEU A 44 14.00 5.30 0.17
C LEU A 44 14.81 6.59 0.25
N LEU A 45 14.56 7.55 -0.66
CA LEU A 45 15.21 8.86 -0.66
C LEU A 45 14.89 9.66 0.60
N ILE A 46 13.64 9.66 1.06
CA ILE A 46 13.28 10.31 2.33
C ILE A 46 14.02 9.64 3.50
N GLY A 47 13.98 8.31 3.61
CA GLY A 47 14.61 7.59 4.73
C GLY A 47 16.13 7.79 4.77
N THR A 48 16.79 7.59 3.63
CA THR A 48 18.24 7.79 3.50
C THR A 48 18.62 9.27 3.63
N GLY A 49 17.82 10.19 3.09
CA GLY A 49 18.07 11.63 3.18
C GLY A 49 17.96 12.16 4.61
N VAL A 50 16.97 11.70 5.38
CA VAL A 50 16.87 12.02 6.82
C VAL A 50 18.08 11.50 7.59
N TYR A 51 18.53 10.27 7.31
CA TYR A 51 19.75 9.75 7.92
C TYR A 51 20.95 10.64 7.61
N LEU A 52 21.18 10.97 6.34
CA LEU A 52 22.31 11.79 5.91
C LEU A 52 22.25 13.19 6.52
N TYR A 53 21.07 13.81 6.56
CA TYR A 53 20.86 15.12 7.15
C TYR A 53 21.19 15.18 8.64
N ILE A 54 20.95 14.10 9.40
CA ILE A 54 21.28 14.04 10.84
C ILE A 54 22.80 14.13 11.08
N PHE A 55 23.62 13.60 10.17
CA PHE A 55 25.07 13.51 10.35
C PHE A 55 25.87 14.50 9.50
N ALA A 56 25.24 15.12 8.49
CA ALA A 56 25.88 16.10 7.61
C ALA A 56 25.93 17.48 8.27
N ASP A 57 27.05 18.18 8.07
CA ASP A 57 27.17 19.59 8.42
C ASP A 57 26.99 20.44 7.16
N THR A 58 26.22 21.52 7.25
CA THR A 58 25.98 22.45 6.13
C THR A 58 26.81 23.73 6.24
N GLY A 59 27.83 23.75 7.10
CA GLY A 59 28.84 24.82 7.14
C GLY A 59 29.70 24.83 5.87
N VAL A 60 30.14 26.02 5.41
CA VAL A 60 30.96 26.16 4.18
C VAL A 60 32.26 25.39 4.27
N HIS A 61 32.88 25.39 5.44
CA HIS A 61 34.16 24.74 5.68
C HIS A 61 34.01 23.27 6.09
N ASP A 62 32.80 22.88 6.51
CA ASP A 62 32.53 21.56 7.11
C ASP A 62 31.75 20.65 6.17
N ALA A 63 31.15 21.17 5.10
CA ALA A 63 30.29 20.41 4.19
C ALA A 63 31.01 19.22 3.56
N PHE A 64 32.15 19.46 2.90
CA PHE A 64 32.95 18.42 2.28
C PHE A 64 33.48 17.40 3.32
N GLU A 65 34.10 17.88 4.40
CA GLU A 65 34.65 17.02 5.45
C GLU A 65 33.58 16.16 6.13
N SER A 66 32.38 16.71 6.38
CA SER A 66 31.27 15.97 6.98
C SER A 66 30.80 14.82 6.07
N VAL A 67 30.74 15.03 4.75
CA VAL A 67 30.37 13.98 3.80
C VAL A 67 31.45 12.91 3.70
N GLU A 68 32.72 13.30 3.72
CA GLU A 68 33.85 12.34 3.76
C GLU A 68 33.83 11.51 5.05
N ARG A 69 33.54 12.13 6.20
CA ARG A 69 33.38 11.43 7.47
C ARG A 69 32.23 10.42 7.44
N ILE A 70 31.07 10.80 6.93
CA ILE A 70 29.92 9.89 6.75
C ILE A 70 30.29 8.72 5.84
N THR A 71 31.05 9.00 4.78
CA THR A 71 31.42 8.01 3.75
C THR A 71 32.46 7.02 4.26
N HIS A 72 33.48 7.48 4.96
CA HIS A 72 34.65 6.68 5.32
C HIS A 72 34.63 6.17 6.77
N GLU A 73 34.29 7.01 7.74
CA GLU A 73 34.27 6.61 9.16
C GLU A 73 33.00 5.82 9.51
N GLN A 74 31.88 6.14 8.85
CA GLN A 74 30.62 5.39 8.95
C GLN A 74 30.34 4.56 7.70
N TRP A 75 31.36 4.01 7.03
CA TRP A 75 31.18 3.31 5.74
C TRP A 75 30.07 2.24 5.77
N TRP A 76 29.93 1.52 6.88
CA TRP A 76 28.95 0.43 7.09
C TRP A 76 27.50 0.90 7.20
N ALA A 77 27.26 2.20 7.44
CA ALA A 77 25.94 2.79 7.48
C ALA A 77 25.87 4.06 6.63
N GLY A 78 26.61 5.11 6.99
CA GLY A 78 26.69 6.37 6.25
C GLY A 78 27.11 6.19 4.78
N GLY A 79 28.17 5.43 4.51
CA GLY A 79 28.61 5.15 3.14
C GLY A 79 27.55 4.40 2.31
N ILE A 80 26.89 3.40 2.92
CA ILE A 80 25.77 2.69 2.30
C ILE A 80 24.59 3.62 2.07
N MET A 81 24.17 4.39 3.06
CA MET A 81 23.03 5.32 2.97
C MET A 81 23.25 6.38 1.90
N ARG A 82 24.46 6.96 1.82
CA ARG A 82 24.85 7.91 0.76
C ARG A 82 24.73 7.28 -0.62
N SER A 83 25.25 6.07 -0.77
CA SER A 83 25.22 5.35 -2.05
C SER A 83 23.80 4.93 -2.44
N VAL A 84 23.00 4.42 -1.50
CA VAL A 84 21.59 4.09 -1.75
C VAL A 84 20.79 5.34 -2.09
N HIS A 85 20.97 6.45 -1.37
CA HIS A 85 20.32 7.73 -1.68
C HIS A 85 20.63 8.17 -3.11
N ARG A 86 21.90 8.06 -3.50
CA ARG A 86 22.35 8.42 -4.84
C ARG A 86 21.76 7.52 -5.93
N TYR A 87 21.88 6.20 -5.78
CA TYR A 87 21.36 5.25 -6.77
C TYR A 87 19.83 5.21 -6.85
N ALA A 88 19.15 5.42 -5.72
CA ALA A 88 17.69 5.57 -5.72
C ALA A 88 17.24 6.83 -6.48
N THR A 89 18.05 7.90 -6.48
CA THR A 89 17.78 9.11 -7.28
C THR A 89 17.85 8.79 -8.77
N ASP A 90 18.90 8.11 -9.23
CA ASP A 90 19.04 7.67 -10.64
C ASP A 90 17.90 6.74 -11.05
N GLY A 91 17.61 5.76 -10.18
CA GLY A 91 16.52 4.83 -10.36
C GLY A 91 15.18 5.54 -10.51
N MET A 92 14.91 6.56 -9.69
CA MET A 92 13.68 7.33 -9.71
C MET A 92 13.53 8.16 -10.98
N ILE A 93 14.59 8.86 -11.43
CA ILE A 93 14.57 9.56 -12.71
C ILE A 93 14.26 8.58 -13.86
N LEU A 94 14.95 7.44 -13.89
CA LEU A 94 14.75 6.43 -14.93
C LEU A 94 13.31 5.89 -14.93
N THR A 95 12.77 5.49 -13.79
CA THR A 95 11.41 4.92 -13.72
C THR A 95 10.33 5.96 -13.99
N MET A 96 10.53 7.22 -13.58
CA MET A 96 9.62 8.32 -13.92
C MET A 96 9.60 8.60 -15.43
N LEU A 97 10.77 8.62 -16.08
CA LEU A 97 10.86 8.81 -17.53
C LEU A 97 10.26 7.62 -18.29
N LEU A 98 10.52 6.38 -17.86
CA LEU A 98 9.89 5.19 -18.43
C LEU A 98 8.38 5.20 -18.23
N HIS A 99 7.90 5.60 -17.06
CA HIS A 99 6.47 5.74 -16.77
C HIS A 99 5.81 6.76 -17.71
N MET A 100 6.39 7.95 -17.85
CA MET A 100 5.91 8.99 -18.77
C MET A 100 5.92 8.51 -20.22
N LEU A 101 7.05 7.95 -20.67
CA LEU A 101 7.22 7.47 -22.05
C LEU A 101 6.24 6.35 -22.39
N ARG A 102 5.96 5.46 -21.44
CA ARG A 102 4.93 4.43 -21.58
C ARG A 102 3.56 5.07 -21.78
N HIS A 103 3.14 5.97 -20.90
CA HIS A 103 1.84 6.62 -21.02
C HIS A 103 1.70 7.36 -22.35
N PHE A 104 2.77 8.01 -22.82
CA PHE A 104 2.83 8.62 -24.14
C PHE A 104 2.65 7.60 -25.28
N ALA A 105 3.36 6.47 -25.24
CA ALA A 105 3.33 5.45 -26.28
C ALA A 105 1.96 4.76 -26.42
N TYR A 106 1.22 4.63 -25.32
CA TYR A 106 -0.13 4.03 -25.29
C TYR A 106 -1.25 5.06 -25.39
N ASP A 107 -0.94 6.34 -25.65
CA ASP A 107 -1.89 7.44 -25.73
C ASP A 107 -2.74 7.65 -24.44
N ARG A 108 -2.20 7.26 -23.28
CA ARG A 108 -2.88 7.25 -21.97
C ARG A 108 -2.59 8.51 -21.14
N TYR A 109 -2.61 9.67 -21.77
CA TYR A 109 -2.28 10.96 -21.13
C TYR A 109 -3.24 12.10 -21.51
N ARG A 110 -4.29 11.78 -22.29
CA ARG A 110 -5.29 12.73 -22.80
C ARG A 110 -6.61 12.61 -22.04
N GLY A 111 -7.61 13.40 -22.45
CA GLY A 111 -8.95 13.34 -21.87
C GLY A 111 -8.90 13.57 -20.37
N PHE A 112 -9.60 12.75 -19.58
CA PHE A 112 -9.61 12.90 -18.11
C PHE A 112 -8.23 12.76 -17.43
N ARG A 113 -7.20 12.24 -18.12
CA ARG A 113 -5.85 12.02 -17.58
C ARG A 113 -4.88 13.19 -17.82
N TRP A 114 -5.28 14.23 -18.58
CA TRP A 114 -4.39 15.36 -18.91
C TRP A 114 -3.80 16.03 -17.65
N PHE A 115 -4.61 16.11 -16.60
CA PHE A 115 -4.22 16.77 -15.36
C PHE A 115 -3.11 15.98 -14.62
N SER A 116 -3.26 14.66 -14.49
CA SER A 116 -2.22 13.79 -13.94
C SER A 116 -0.94 13.86 -14.76
N TRP A 117 -1.05 13.91 -16.10
CA TRP A 117 0.10 14.10 -16.98
C TRP A 117 0.85 15.42 -16.70
N ALA A 118 0.13 16.55 -16.64
CA ALA A 118 0.73 17.85 -16.36
C ALA A 118 1.46 17.88 -15.00
N ILE A 119 0.85 17.32 -13.96
CA ILE A 119 1.52 17.17 -12.65
C ILE A 119 2.73 16.26 -12.76
N GLY A 120 2.66 15.17 -13.53
CA GLY A 120 3.80 14.28 -13.77
C GLY A 120 4.99 15.00 -14.40
N VAL A 121 4.77 15.87 -15.38
CA VAL A 121 5.82 16.70 -16.00
C VAL A 121 6.44 17.65 -14.96
N ALA A 122 5.63 18.28 -14.10
CA ALA A 122 6.13 19.13 -13.02
C ALA A 122 6.94 18.35 -11.97
N LEU A 123 6.52 17.13 -11.63
CA LEU A 123 7.22 16.25 -10.70
C LEU A 123 8.61 15.87 -11.22
N ILE A 124 8.76 15.56 -12.51
CA ILE A 124 10.06 15.26 -13.11
C ILE A 124 11.03 16.43 -12.87
N TRP A 125 10.58 17.67 -13.09
CA TRP A 125 11.42 18.84 -12.85
C TRP A 125 11.77 19.05 -11.37
N LEU A 126 10.83 18.86 -10.45
CA LEU A 126 11.12 18.99 -9.01
C LEU A 126 12.15 17.97 -8.53
N ILE A 127 12.00 16.71 -8.94
CA ILE A 127 12.97 15.65 -8.61
C ILE A 127 14.31 15.93 -9.31
N TYR A 128 14.29 16.41 -10.55
CA TYR A 128 15.51 16.77 -11.27
C TYR A 128 16.28 17.91 -10.60
N ILE A 129 15.59 18.98 -10.20
CA ILE A 129 16.19 20.12 -9.49
C ILE A 129 16.73 19.66 -8.13
N SER A 130 15.95 18.88 -7.38
CA SER A 130 16.37 18.34 -6.07
C SER A 130 17.60 17.44 -6.20
N GLY A 131 17.63 16.58 -7.21
CA GLY A 131 18.75 15.67 -7.48
C GLY A 131 20.03 16.43 -7.81
N LEU A 132 19.98 17.38 -8.76
CA LEU A 132 21.11 18.27 -9.06
C LEU A 132 21.61 19.02 -7.82
N ASN A 133 20.68 19.56 -7.04
CA ASN A 133 20.99 20.31 -5.84
C ASN A 133 21.64 19.43 -4.74
N GLY A 134 21.32 18.14 -4.70
CA GLY A 134 21.99 17.17 -3.81
C GLY A 134 23.49 17.04 -4.10
N PHE A 135 23.91 17.11 -5.37
CA PHE A 135 25.35 17.14 -5.70
C PHE A 135 26.04 18.40 -5.20
N MET A 136 25.35 19.55 -5.24
CA MET A 136 25.91 20.83 -4.79
C MET A 136 26.24 20.81 -3.27
N LEU A 137 25.50 20.03 -2.48
CA LEU A 137 25.69 19.91 -1.04
C LEU A 137 26.96 19.13 -0.63
N VAL A 138 27.52 18.31 -1.53
CA VAL A 138 28.75 17.54 -1.26
C VAL A 138 29.99 18.44 -1.22
N TRP A 139 29.97 19.52 -2.01
CA TRP A 139 31.07 20.49 -2.12
C TRP A 139 32.44 19.90 -2.54
N ASP A 140 32.42 18.89 -3.39
CA ASP A 140 33.60 18.36 -4.08
C ASP A 140 33.82 19.04 -5.45
N GLN A 141 34.83 18.61 -6.23
CA GLN A 141 35.06 19.20 -7.56
C GLN A 141 33.91 18.96 -8.55
N LEU A 142 33.13 17.90 -8.39
CA LEU A 142 31.90 17.70 -9.17
C LEU A 142 30.84 18.74 -8.77
N ALA A 143 30.64 18.98 -7.48
CA ALA A 143 29.76 20.04 -6.99
C ALA A 143 30.17 21.41 -7.54
N GLN A 144 31.47 21.71 -7.56
CA GLN A 144 31.99 22.93 -8.18
C GLN A 144 31.56 23.07 -9.64
N PHE A 145 31.75 22.03 -10.45
CA PHE A 145 31.28 22.01 -11.84
C PHE A 145 29.76 22.24 -11.92
N VAL A 146 28.96 21.52 -11.12
CA VAL A 146 27.49 21.60 -11.14
C VAL A 146 27.01 23.01 -10.82
N VAL A 147 27.58 23.64 -9.78
CA VAL A 147 27.19 24.97 -9.34
C VAL A 147 27.62 26.05 -10.35
N VAL A 148 28.86 25.97 -10.86
CA VAL A 148 29.38 26.91 -11.88
C VAL A 148 28.59 26.79 -13.18
N ALA A 149 28.42 25.58 -13.72
CA ALA A 149 27.68 25.36 -14.96
C ALA A 149 26.21 25.79 -14.84
N THR A 150 25.58 25.57 -13.67
CA THR A 150 24.22 26.06 -13.41
C THR A 150 24.18 27.59 -13.38
N ALA A 151 25.11 28.24 -12.69
CA ALA A 151 25.17 29.70 -12.61
C ALA A 151 25.42 30.34 -13.99
N GLU A 152 26.38 29.82 -14.76
CA GLU A 152 26.67 30.28 -16.13
C GLU A 152 25.46 30.12 -17.05
N TRP A 153 24.77 28.99 -16.96
CA TRP A 153 23.59 28.75 -17.79
C TRP A 153 22.43 29.68 -17.43
N PHE A 154 22.19 29.96 -16.14
CA PHE A 154 21.13 30.88 -15.72
C PHE A 154 21.46 32.35 -16.02
N ASP A 155 22.73 32.74 -15.93
CA ASP A 155 23.16 34.13 -16.11
C ASP A 155 22.94 34.70 -17.51
N VAL A 156 22.74 33.85 -18.52
CA VAL A 156 22.36 34.30 -19.87
C VAL A 156 20.92 34.83 -19.95
N LEU A 157 20.11 34.60 -18.92
CA LEU A 157 18.75 35.15 -18.83
C LEU A 157 18.82 36.62 -18.34
N PRO A 158 18.00 37.52 -18.91
CA PRO A 158 18.03 38.95 -18.56
C PRO A 158 17.80 39.26 -17.06
N MET A 159 17.10 38.37 -16.35
CA MET A 159 16.82 38.54 -14.92
C MET A 159 18.07 38.44 -14.05
N PHE A 160 19.06 37.63 -14.46
CA PHE A 160 20.27 37.38 -13.67
C PHE A 160 21.47 38.18 -14.17
N ASN A 161 21.62 38.37 -15.48
CA ASN A 161 22.58 39.31 -16.10
C ASN A 161 24.02 39.21 -15.50
N GLY A 162 24.52 37.99 -15.35
CA GLY A 162 25.88 37.75 -14.84
C GLY A 162 26.04 37.96 -13.32
N THR A 163 24.96 37.91 -12.53
CA THR A 163 25.02 38.10 -11.08
C THR A 163 25.23 36.81 -10.31
N LEU A 164 24.79 35.66 -10.85
CA LEU A 164 24.91 34.38 -10.15
C LEU A 164 26.36 33.89 -10.16
N ILE A 165 27.04 33.97 -11.30
CA ILE A 165 28.41 33.48 -11.48
C ILE A 165 29.40 34.23 -10.58
N ARG A 166 29.14 35.50 -10.25
CA ARG A 166 29.99 36.32 -9.36
C ARG A 166 30.18 35.69 -7.98
N ASN A 167 29.18 34.93 -7.50
CA ASN A 167 29.26 34.22 -6.24
C ASN A 167 30.27 33.06 -6.26
N PHE A 168 30.72 32.63 -7.45
CA PHE A 168 31.59 31.49 -7.66
C PHE A 168 32.92 31.85 -8.35
N ILE A 169 33.25 33.14 -8.45
CA ILE A 169 34.56 33.59 -8.96
C ILE A 169 35.63 33.48 -7.87
N TYR A 170 35.30 33.86 -6.63
CA TYR A 170 36.21 33.87 -5.50
C TYR A 170 35.67 33.03 -4.35
N GLN A 171 36.54 32.28 -3.69
CA GLN A 171 36.18 31.39 -2.58
C GLN A 171 35.56 32.14 -1.39
N GLU A 172 35.99 33.38 -1.14
CA GLU A 172 35.43 34.27 -0.11
C GLU A 172 33.95 34.64 -0.30
N ASN A 173 33.41 34.52 -1.52
CA ASN A 173 32.00 34.81 -1.79
C ASN A 173 31.08 33.64 -1.39
N VAL A 174 31.64 32.43 -1.28
CA VAL A 174 30.92 31.23 -0.83
C VAL A 174 30.80 31.30 0.69
N ASN A 175 29.56 31.45 1.18
CA ASN A 175 29.27 31.63 2.60
C ASN A 175 28.15 30.69 3.08
N SER A 176 27.97 30.55 4.41
CA SER A 176 27.04 29.56 4.99
C SER A 176 25.57 29.81 4.61
N ARG A 177 25.22 31.02 4.16
CA ARG A 177 23.87 31.30 3.66
C ARG A 177 23.61 30.59 2.33
N LEU A 178 24.63 30.43 1.48
CA LEU A 178 24.50 29.64 0.27
C LEU A 178 24.14 28.19 0.60
N PHE A 179 24.89 27.54 1.50
CA PHE A 179 24.61 26.16 1.89
C PHE A 179 23.27 26.00 2.60
N THR A 180 22.88 26.98 3.42
CA THR A 180 21.53 27.01 4.02
C THR A 180 20.45 27.07 2.94
N LEU A 181 20.64 27.90 1.89
CA LEU A 181 19.74 27.97 0.75
C LEU A 181 19.72 26.66 -0.04
N LEU A 182 20.87 26.06 -0.32
CA LEU A 182 20.96 24.77 -1.01
C LEU A 182 20.25 23.68 -0.21
N ALA A 183 20.48 23.57 1.09
CA ALA A 183 19.80 22.61 1.95
C ALA A 183 18.28 22.86 1.98
N PHE A 184 17.85 24.13 2.05
CA PHE A 184 16.43 24.48 1.99
C PHE A 184 15.78 24.06 0.67
N ILE A 185 16.46 24.24 -0.47
CA ILE A 185 15.98 23.78 -1.77
C ILE A 185 15.93 22.24 -1.81
N HIS A 186 16.97 21.57 -1.34
CA HIS A 186 17.07 20.11 -1.35
C HIS A 186 16.00 19.43 -0.49
N ILE A 187 15.59 20.04 0.62
CA ILE A 187 14.54 19.53 1.49
C ILE A 187 13.16 20.00 1.00
N GLY A 188 13.05 21.27 0.60
CA GLY A 188 11.79 21.89 0.19
C GLY A 188 11.23 21.32 -1.11
N ALA A 189 12.07 21.08 -2.13
CA ALA A 189 11.60 20.57 -3.42
C ALA A 189 10.98 19.15 -3.32
N PRO A 190 11.57 18.18 -2.60
CA PRO A 190 10.93 16.89 -2.32
C PRO A 190 9.64 16.99 -1.52
N LEU A 191 9.53 17.91 -0.56
CA LEU A 191 8.27 18.10 0.18
C LEU A 191 7.14 18.55 -0.75
N ILE A 192 7.42 19.52 -1.63
CA ILE A 192 6.48 19.95 -2.68
C ILE A 192 6.17 18.80 -3.63
N ALA A 193 7.19 18.03 -4.04
CA ALA A 193 7.02 16.86 -4.89
C ALA A 193 6.12 15.82 -4.22
N GLY A 194 6.26 15.58 -2.91
CA GLY A 194 5.40 14.68 -2.15
C GLY A 194 3.93 15.11 -2.16
N VAL A 195 3.65 16.40 -1.97
CA VAL A 195 2.29 16.95 -2.07
C VAL A 195 1.74 16.80 -3.48
N LEU A 196 2.51 17.17 -4.51
CA LEU A 196 2.07 17.03 -5.91
C LEU A 196 1.90 15.56 -6.32
N ALA A 197 2.73 14.66 -5.82
CA ALA A 197 2.62 13.23 -6.05
C ALA A 197 1.36 12.67 -5.38
N TRP A 198 1.01 13.12 -4.18
CA TRP A 198 -0.28 12.80 -3.56
C TRP A 198 -1.46 13.27 -4.43
N VAL A 199 -1.45 14.52 -4.91
CA VAL A 199 -2.47 15.04 -5.84
C VAL A 199 -2.53 14.23 -7.14
N HIS A 200 -1.38 13.84 -7.69
CA HIS A 200 -1.26 13.03 -8.89
C HIS A 200 -1.99 11.69 -8.75
N VAL A 201 -1.82 11.01 -7.60
CA VAL A 201 -2.41 9.70 -7.31
C VAL A 201 -3.90 9.78 -6.95
N GLN A 202 -4.34 10.83 -6.24
CA GLN A 202 -5.75 11.03 -5.86
C GLN A 202 -6.71 11.06 -7.06
N ARG A 203 -6.21 11.38 -8.26
CA ARG A 203 -6.99 11.42 -9.50
C ARG A 203 -7.10 10.07 -10.20
N VAL A 204 -6.40 9.05 -9.71
CA VAL A 204 -6.43 7.69 -10.25
C VAL A 204 -7.23 6.81 -9.29
N PRO A 205 -8.45 6.36 -9.67
CA PRO A 205 -9.31 5.59 -8.76
C PRO A 205 -8.56 4.36 -8.22
N ARG A 206 -8.44 4.26 -6.89
CA ARG A 206 -7.76 3.15 -6.18
C ARG A 206 -6.36 2.85 -6.68
N ALA A 207 -5.58 3.87 -6.99
CA ALA A 207 -4.16 3.68 -7.26
C ALA A 207 -3.43 3.13 -6.02
N HIS A 208 -2.63 2.08 -6.24
CA HIS A 208 -1.63 1.66 -5.27
C HIS A 208 -0.46 2.64 -5.31
N ILE A 209 0.10 2.96 -4.14
CA ILE A 209 1.27 3.84 -4.02
C ILE A 209 2.55 3.01 -3.95
N ASN A 210 2.51 1.85 -3.28
CA ASN A 210 3.67 0.97 -3.14
C ASN A 210 3.56 -0.23 -4.09
N PRO A 211 4.70 -0.73 -4.61
CA PRO A 211 4.71 -1.92 -5.45
C PRO A 211 4.50 -3.18 -4.58
N PRO A 212 4.27 -4.35 -5.20
CA PRO A 212 4.33 -5.63 -4.50
C PRO A 212 5.59 -5.75 -3.63
N ARG A 213 5.48 -6.42 -2.48
CA ARG A 213 6.57 -6.51 -1.49
C ARG A 213 7.85 -7.09 -2.10
N GLU A 214 7.70 -8.04 -2.99
CA GLU A 214 8.77 -8.71 -3.72
C GLU A 214 9.57 -7.71 -4.56
N ILE A 215 8.87 -6.81 -5.27
CA ILE A 215 9.51 -5.76 -6.08
C ILE A 215 10.16 -4.71 -5.18
N ALA A 216 9.48 -4.29 -4.10
CA ALA A 216 10.03 -3.33 -3.15
C ALA A 216 11.35 -3.83 -2.53
N ILE A 217 11.37 -5.10 -2.08
CA ILE A 217 12.56 -5.75 -1.52
C ILE A 217 13.64 -5.88 -2.59
N ALA A 218 13.31 -6.34 -3.79
CA ALA A 218 14.28 -6.52 -4.87
C ALA A 218 14.99 -5.21 -5.25
N PHE A 219 14.25 -4.12 -5.44
CA PHE A 219 14.85 -2.81 -5.76
C PHE A 219 15.68 -2.27 -4.59
N THR A 220 15.23 -2.44 -3.35
CA THR A 220 16.00 -2.02 -2.17
C THR A 220 17.31 -2.78 -2.07
N LEU A 221 17.26 -4.11 -2.19
CA LEU A 221 18.45 -4.97 -2.17
C LEU A 221 19.37 -4.65 -3.34
N MET A 222 18.85 -4.39 -4.53
CA MET A 222 19.65 -3.98 -5.68
C MET A 222 20.46 -2.72 -5.37
N PHE A 223 19.86 -1.69 -4.78
CA PHE A 223 20.60 -0.47 -4.41
C PHE A 223 21.61 -0.70 -3.29
N VAL A 224 21.30 -1.55 -2.32
CA VAL A 224 22.26 -1.93 -1.27
C VAL A 224 23.43 -2.71 -1.85
N VAL A 225 23.20 -3.66 -2.76
CA VAL A 225 24.25 -4.40 -3.46
C VAL A 225 25.10 -3.45 -4.29
N LEU A 226 24.48 -2.52 -5.03
CA LEU A 226 25.23 -1.48 -5.77
C LEU A 226 26.07 -0.62 -4.83
N ALA A 227 25.53 -0.21 -3.67
CA ALA A 227 26.27 0.54 -2.66
C ALA A 227 27.50 -0.21 -2.12
N LEU A 228 27.43 -1.54 -2.01
CA LEU A 228 28.54 -2.37 -1.55
C LEU A 228 29.57 -2.65 -2.65
N VAL A 229 29.11 -2.88 -3.89
CA VAL A 229 29.98 -3.22 -5.03
C VAL A 229 30.64 -2.00 -5.64
N LYS A 230 29.90 -0.90 -5.74
CA LYS A 230 30.35 0.38 -6.30
C LYS A 230 29.90 1.50 -5.36
N PRO A 231 30.58 1.72 -4.22
CA PRO A 231 30.21 2.81 -3.31
C PRO A 231 30.36 4.17 -4.00
N VAL A 232 29.47 5.09 -3.67
CA VAL A 232 29.51 6.47 -4.17
C VAL A 232 30.51 7.26 -3.35
N LEU A 233 31.55 7.78 -4.03
CA LEU A 233 32.63 8.56 -3.45
C LEU A 233 32.62 9.99 -4.03
N SER A 234 33.25 10.91 -3.30
CA SER A 234 33.43 12.30 -3.75
C SER A 234 34.49 12.37 -4.85
N GLN A 235 34.35 13.31 -5.77
CA GLN A 235 35.21 13.44 -6.96
C GLN A 235 36.20 14.60 -6.82
N GLY A 236 37.48 14.33 -7.04
CA GLY A 236 38.52 15.36 -7.14
C GLY A 236 38.90 16.08 -5.83
N GLY A 237 38.32 15.69 -4.68
CA GLY A 237 38.52 16.37 -3.40
C GLY A 237 37.66 17.62 -3.25
N GLU A 238 37.95 18.42 -2.23
CA GLU A 238 37.19 19.64 -1.92
C GLU A 238 37.19 20.64 -3.07
N ALA A 239 36.05 21.29 -3.30
CA ALA A 239 35.90 22.33 -4.31
C ALA A 239 36.93 23.47 -4.10
N ASN A 240 37.62 23.85 -5.17
CA ASN A 240 38.57 24.96 -5.18
C ASN A 240 38.32 25.85 -6.39
N LEU A 241 37.68 27.01 -6.16
CA LEU A 241 37.32 27.96 -7.22
C LEU A 241 38.53 28.59 -7.95
N SER A 242 39.74 28.43 -7.42
CA SER A 242 40.98 28.85 -8.10
C SER A 242 41.45 27.83 -9.14
N VAL A 243 40.87 26.63 -9.17
CA VAL A 243 41.24 25.53 -10.07
C VAL A 243 40.02 25.12 -10.88
N VAL A 244 40.18 24.98 -12.19
CA VAL A 244 39.13 24.42 -13.04
C VAL A 244 39.12 22.90 -12.86
N PRO A 245 38.00 22.28 -12.46
CA PRO A 245 37.88 20.84 -12.35
C PRO A 245 38.23 20.15 -13.67
N THR A 246 39.09 19.15 -13.63
CA THR A 246 39.43 18.30 -14.78
C THR A 246 39.23 16.84 -14.40
N ASN A 247 38.82 15.99 -15.35
CA ASN A 247 38.55 14.56 -15.13
C ASN A 247 37.38 14.23 -14.19
N ILE A 248 36.29 14.99 -14.27
CA ILE A 248 35.03 14.66 -13.56
C ILE A 248 34.24 13.57 -14.30
N GLU A 249 33.66 12.64 -13.56
CA GLU A 249 32.71 11.65 -14.10
C GLU A 249 31.31 12.24 -14.08
N ILE A 250 30.79 12.57 -15.27
CA ILE A 250 29.43 13.11 -15.45
C ILE A 250 28.39 12.05 -15.14
N ASP A 251 27.41 12.43 -14.31
CA ASP A 251 26.20 11.64 -14.14
C ASP A 251 25.21 11.89 -15.29
N TRP A 252 24.96 10.87 -16.10
CA TRP A 252 24.10 11.00 -17.28
C TRP A 252 22.60 10.96 -17.00
N PHE A 253 22.17 10.61 -15.78
CA PHE A 253 20.75 10.67 -15.40
C PHE A 253 20.36 12.08 -14.96
N GLN A 254 21.24 12.76 -14.21
CA GLN A 254 20.98 14.02 -13.54
C GLN A 254 21.66 15.22 -14.22
N MET A 255 22.75 15.03 -14.95
CA MET A 255 23.53 16.13 -15.57
C MET A 255 23.57 16.17 -17.11
N PRO A 256 22.68 15.52 -17.89
CA PRO A 256 22.78 15.57 -19.35
C PRO A 256 22.59 17.00 -19.88
N VAL A 257 21.80 17.84 -19.20
CA VAL A 257 21.61 19.25 -19.58
C VAL A 257 22.84 20.09 -19.27
N LEU A 258 23.46 19.90 -18.09
CA LEU A 258 24.65 20.65 -17.70
C LEU A 258 25.86 20.31 -18.58
N ALA A 259 25.99 19.06 -19.02
CA ALA A 259 27.02 18.67 -19.98
C ALA A 259 26.91 19.43 -21.32
N LEU A 260 25.71 19.91 -21.69
CA LEU A 260 25.49 20.66 -22.92
C LEU A 260 25.81 22.16 -22.81
N VAL A 261 25.94 22.71 -21.60
CA VAL A 261 26.18 24.16 -21.37
C VAL A 261 27.45 24.64 -22.06
N TYR A 262 28.48 23.80 -22.13
CA TYR A 262 29.78 24.14 -22.72
C TYR A 262 29.91 23.84 -24.22
N VAL A 263 28.94 23.13 -24.81
CA VAL A 263 29.00 22.72 -26.23
C VAL A 263 27.84 23.26 -27.07
N VAL A 264 26.77 23.75 -26.43
CA VAL A 264 25.62 24.38 -27.06
C VAL A 264 25.54 25.83 -26.59
N ASN A 265 25.11 26.74 -27.47
CA ASN A 265 24.82 28.11 -27.05
C ASN A 265 23.79 28.09 -25.89
N PRO A 266 24.09 28.72 -24.73
CA PRO A 266 23.24 28.63 -23.54
C PRO A 266 21.79 29.10 -23.75
N LEU A 267 21.57 30.10 -24.62
CA LEU A 267 20.22 30.60 -24.93
C LEU A 267 19.44 29.58 -25.78
N TYR A 268 20.10 28.92 -26.73
CA TYR A 268 19.50 27.81 -27.48
C TYR A 268 19.21 26.60 -26.58
N LEU A 269 20.09 26.33 -25.59
CA LEU A 269 19.85 25.29 -24.60
C LEU A 269 18.59 25.61 -23.76
N TRP A 270 18.44 26.84 -23.27
CA TRP A 270 17.21 27.30 -22.62
C TRP A 270 15.98 27.14 -23.51
N ALA A 271 16.05 27.63 -24.75
CA ALA A 271 14.95 27.50 -25.71
C ALA A 271 14.57 26.03 -25.96
N SER A 272 15.55 25.12 -26.01
CA SER A 272 15.33 23.69 -26.19
C SER A 272 14.65 23.06 -24.98
N VAL A 273 15.16 23.33 -23.77
CA VAL A 273 14.62 22.78 -22.52
C VAL A 273 13.20 23.28 -22.25
N VAL A 274 12.98 24.60 -22.37
CA VAL A 274 11.66 25.22 -22.20
C VAL A 274 10.72 24.77 -23.31
N GLY A 275 11.17 24.74 -24.56
CA GLY A 275 10.38 24.28 -25.70
C GLY A 275 9.93 22.83 -25.56
N LEU A 276 10.82 21.93 -25.16
CA LEU A 276 10.49 20.53 -24.88
C LEU A 276 9.50 20.40 -23.72
N THR A 277 9.72 21.15 -22.63
CA THR A 277 8.84 21.14 -21.47
C THR A 277 7.43 21.64 -21.82
N LEU A 278 7.33 22.75 -22.55
CA LEU A 278 6.06 23.28 -23.05
C LEU A 278 5.38 22.27 -23.99
N LEU A 279 6.13 21.60 -24.86
CA LEU A 279 5.60 20.56 -25.73
C LEU A 279 5.05 19.38 -24.93
N LEU A 280 5.72 18.96 -23.86
CA LEU A 280 5.21 17.92 -22.95
C LEU A 280 3.93 18.38 -22.25
N PHE A 281 3.88 19.61 -21.75
CA PHE A 281 2.66 20.17 -21.16
C PHE A 281 1.51 20.23 -22.17
N LEU A 282 1.76 20.65 -23.41
CA LEU A 282 0.76 20.77 -24.47
C LEU A 282 0.40 19.43 -25.14
N ALA A 283 1.19 18.38 -24.93
CA ALA A 283 1.00 17.08 -25.56
C ALA A 283 -0.43 16.52 -25.46
N PRO A 284 -1.15 16.60 -24.30
CA PRO A 284 -2.50 16.06 -24.18
C PRO A 284 -3.48 16.59 -25.24
N TRP A 285 -3.24 17.80 -25.75
CA TRP A 285 -4.10 18.49 -26.72
C TRP A 285 -3.56 18.41 -28.16
N LEU A 286 -2.40 17.80 -28.39
CA LEU A 286 -1.73 17.80 -29.69
C LEU A 286 -1.43 16.38 -30.23
N PRO A 287 -1.91 16.02 -31.43
CA PRO A 287 -3.03 16.64 -32.15
C PRO A 287 -4.35 16.45 -31.39
N PRO A 288 -5.38 17.29 -31.58
CA PRO A 288 -6.67 17.10 -30.93
C PRO A 288 -7.25 15.71 -31.24
N LYS A 289 -7.67 14.97 -30.21
CA LYS A 289 -8.31 13.67 -30.38
C LYS A 289 -9.72 13.90 -30.92
N ARG A 290 -10.01 13.39 -32.12
CA ARG A 290 -11.36 13.46 -32.70
C ARG A 290 -12.28 12.58 -31.87
N MET A 291 -13.34 13.16 -31.31
CA MET A 291 -14.49 12.38 -30.83
C MET A 291 -15.08 11.71 -32.07
N GLY A 292 -14.94 10.40 -32.21
CA GLY A 292 -15.54 9.65 -33.32
C GLY A 292 -17.07 9.57 -33.18
N GLU A 293 -17.67 8.46 -33.59
CA GLU A 293 -19.11 8.17 -33.40
C GLU A 293 -19.50 7.93 -31.92
N ALA A 294 -18.52 7.89 -31.00
CA ALA A 294 -18.78 7.76 -29.57
C ALA A 294 -19.62 8.94 -29.07
N LYS A 295 -20.83 8.65 -28.59
CA LYS A 295 -21.68 9.65 -27.92
C LYS A 295 -20.89 10.37 -26.82
N ALA A 296 -21.17 11.66 -26.64
CA ALA A 296 -20.56 12.48 -25.58
C ALA A 296 -20.75 11.88 -24.17
N GLU A 297 -21.81 11.07 -24.00
CA GLU A 297 -22.11 10.30 -22.80
C GLU A 297 -22.63 8.91 -23.22
N ALA A 298 -21.99 7.87 -22.69
CA ALA A 298 -22.45 6.48 -22.78
C ALA A 298 -22.66 5.94 -21.37
N THR A 299 -23.51 4.92 -21.23
CA THR A 299 -23.73 4.22 -19.96
C THR A 299 -23.20 2.80 -20.05
N VAL A 300 -22.38 2.41 -19.06
CA VAL A 300 -21.90 1.04 -18.90
C VAL A 300 -22.61 0.40 -17.72
N THR A 301 -23.32 -0.70 -17.96
CA THR A 301 -23.94 -1.51 -16.90
C THR A 301 -23.03 -2.68 -16.53
N PHE A 302 -22.70 -2.78 -15.26
CA PHE A 302 -21.81 -3.81 -14.72
C PHE A 302 -22.61 -4.93 -14.05
N HIS A 303 -22.43 -6.17 -14.49
CA HIS A 303 -22.99 -7.38 -13.87
C HIS A 303 -21.91 -8.19 -13.15
N PRO A 304 -22.19 -8.73 -11.94
CA PRO A 304 -23.52 -8.99 -11.37
C PRO A 304 -24.14 -7.81 -10.59
N ASP A 305 -23.43 -6.70 -10.35
CA ASP A 305 -23.95 -5.59 -9.52
C ASP A 305 -25.25 -4.96 -10.05
N GLY A 306 -25.51 -5.03 -11.36
CA GLY A 306 -26.66 -4.42 -12.02
C GLY A 306 -26.61 -2.89 -12.06
N ARG A 307 -25.42 -2.31 -11.90
CA ARG A 307 -25.24 -0.86 -11.75
C ARG A 307 -24.80 -0.21 -13.06
N GLY A 308 -25.57 0.80 -13.51
CA GLY A 308 -25.22 1.66 -14.64
C GLY A 308 -24.30 2.82 -14.22
N VAL A 309 -23.24 3.07 -15.00
CA VAL A 309 -22.29 4.16 -14.79
C VAL A 309 -22.13 4.97 -16.06
N VAL A 310 -22.29 6.29 -15.96
CA VAL A 310 -21.96 7.21 -17.04
C VAL A 310 -20.43 7.31 -17.19
N ILE A 311 -19.95 6.95 -18.37
CA ILE A 311 -18.53 6.94 -18.76
C ILE A 311 -18.15 8.30 -19.35
N ARG A 312 -16.99 8.83 -18.92
CA ARG A 312 -16.38 10.02 -19.50
C ARG A 312 -15.69 9.69 -20.83
N PHE A 313 -15.51 10.69 -21.69
CA PHE A 313 -14.75 10.52 -22.93
C PHE A 313 -13.36 9.91 -22.66
N ASP A 314 -13.05 8.82 -23.38
CA ASP A 314 -11.76 8.11 -23.31
C ASP A 314 -11.44 7.48 -21.93
N GLU A 315 -12.44 7.37 -21.05
CA GLU A 315 -12.33 6.65 -19.77
C GLU A 315 -12.45 5.14 -20.01
N THR A 316 -11.58 4.37 -19.36
CA THR A 316 -11.63 2.91 -19.47
C THR A 316 -12.80 2.36 -18.67
N LEU A 317 -13.32 1.19 -19.06
CA LEU A 317 -14.38 0.50 -18.30
C LEU A 317 -13.96 0.30 -16.83
N LEU A 318 -12.68 -0.01 -16.59
CA LEU A 318 -12.12 -0.14 -15.25
C LEU A 318 -12.20 1.17 -14.46
N ASP A 319 -11.71 2.28 -15.03
CA ASP A 319 -11.67 3.56 -14.32
C ASP A 319 -13.09 4.08 -14.03
N ALA A 320 -14.03 3.88 -14.96
CA ALA A 320 -15.44 4.22 -14.76
C ALA A 320 -16.06 3.43 -13.60
N GLY A 321 -15.87 2.12 -13.55
CA GLY A 321 -16.42 1.28 -12.47
C GLY A 321 -15.75 1.55 -11.12
N LEU A 322 -14.42 1.67 -11.06
CA LEU A 322 -13.69 1.96 -9.82
C LEU A 322 -14.04 3.34 -9.26
N ARG A 323 -14.28 4.35 -10.11
CA ARG A 323 -14.75 5.69 -9.70
C ARG A 323 -16.11 5.65 -9.00
N GLN A 324 -16.89 4.60 -9.27
CA GLN A 324 -18.21 4.38 -8.66
C GLN A 324 -18.17 3.25 -7.63
N ASP A 325 -17.00 2.89 -7.11
CA ASP A 325 -16.82 1.85 -6.10
C ASP A 325 -17.34 0.46 -6.48
N ILE A 326 -17.36 0.12 -7.77
CA ILE A 326 -17.66 -1.24 -8.24
C ILE A 326 -16.44 -2.13 -7.98
N ASN A 327 -16.65 -3.35 -7.47
CA ASN A 327 -15.59 -4.30 -7.15
C ASN A 327 -15.04 -5.00 -8.39
N LEU A 328 -14.39 -4.28 -9.29
CA LEU A 328 -13.83 -4.86 -10.50
C LEU A 328 -12.54 -5.63 -10.22
N PRO A 329 -12.28 -6.76 -10.90
CA PRO A 329 -11.00 -7.44 -10.84
C PRO A 329 -9.96 -6.66 -11.63
N TYR A 330 -8.81 -6.36 -11.02
CA TYR A 330 -7.67 -5.76 -11.70
C TYR A 330 -6.39 -5.92 -10.88
N GLU A 331 -5.24 -5.81 -11.56
CA GLU A 331 -3.93 -5.79 -10.91
C GLU A 331 -3.01 -4.80 -11.62
N CYS A 332 -2.55 -5.10 -12.85
CA CYS A 332 -1.53 -4.28 -13.52
C CYS A 332 -2.03 -2.95 -14.09
N ARG A 333 -3.33 -2.82 -14.40
CA ARG A 333 -3.95 -1.70 -15.17
C ARG A 333 -3.30 -1.38 -16.52
N ASN A 334 -2.45 -2.27 -17.02
CA ASN A 334 -1.56 -2.06 -18.16
C ASN A 334 -1.87 -2.95 -19.37
N GLY A 335 -2.92 -3.78 -19.30
CA GLY A 335 -3.28 -4.72 -20.37
C GLY A 335 -2.31 -5.90 -20.49
N GLY A 336 -1.53 -6.19 -19.45
CA GLY A 336 -0.48 -7.22 -19.46
C GLY A 336 -0.81 -8.49 -18.68
N CYS A 337 -1.59 -8.40 -17.59
CA CYS A 337 -1.77 -9.50 -16.63
C CYS A 337 -3.05 -10.34 -16.81
N GLY A 338 -3.94 -9.97 -17.73
CA GLY A 338 -5.22 -10.66 -17.95
C GLY A 338 -6.25 -10.65 -16.79
N GLN A 339 -5.90 -10.20 -15.58
CA GLN A 339 -6.79 -10.24 -14.40
C GLN A 339 -8.11 -9.48 -14.54
N CYS A 340 -8.14 -8.44 -15.36
CA CYS A 340 -9.34 -7.60 -15.53
C CYS A 340 -10.24 -8.00 -16.72
N LYS A 341 -10.25 -9.29 -17.07
CA LYS A 341 -11.11 -9.82 -18.14
C LYS A 341 -12.60 -9.68 -17.77
N CYS A 342 -13.39 -9.24 -18.74
CA CYS A 342 -14.85 -9.25 -18.70
C CYS A 342 -15.41 -9.66 -20.07
N THR A 343 -16.68 -10.03 -20.12
CA THR A 343 -17.40 -10.35 -21.36
C THR A 343 -18.35 -9.22 -21.71
N VAL A 344 -18.34 -8.76 -22.96
CA VAL A 344 -19.34 -7.79 -23.45
C VAL A 344 -20.63 -8.54 -23.76
N ARG A 345 -21.70 -8.21 -23.04
CA ARG A 345 -23.02 -8.82 -23.20
C ARG A 345 -23.82 -8.13 -24.29
N SER A 346 -23.74 -6.81 -24.36
CA SER A 346 -24.39 -6.00 -25.39
C SER A 346 -23.62 -4.69 -25.62
N GLY A 347 -23.79 -4.10 -26.80
CA GLY A 347 -23.10 -2.88 -27.21
C GLY A 347 -21.72 -3.13 -27.84
N HIS A 348 -20.98 -2.05 -28.08
CA HIS A 348 -19.66 -2.09 -28.73
C HIS A 348 -18.61 -1.33 -27.92
N VAL A 349 -17.41 -1.90 -27.84
CA VAL A 349 -16.26 -1.32 -27.17
C VAL A 349 -15.07 -1.28 -28.12
N ASP A 350 -14.21 -0.28 -27.99
CA ASP A 350 -12.86 -0.35 -28.50
C ASP A 350 -12.04 -1.16 -27.47
N PRO A 351 -11.47 -2.33 -27.82
CA PRO A 351 -10.70 -3.15 -26.89
C PRO A 351 -9.39 -2.48 -26.44
N GLY A 352 -8.96 -1.42 -27.15
CA GLY A 352 -7.72 -0.72 -26.88
C GLY A 352 -6.49 -1.58 -27.15
N LEU A 353 -5.36 -1.16 -26.57
CA LEU A 353 -4.07 -1.82 -26.73
C LEU A 353 -3.78 -2.69 -25.50
N TYR A 354 -3.38 -3.93 -25.74
CA TYR A 354 -3.05 -4.90 -24.71
C TYR A 354 -1.92 -5.83 -25.18
N GLN A 355 -1.31 -6.57 -24.25
CA GLN A 355 -0.29 -7.57 -24.57
C GLN A 355 -0.97 -8.83 -25.12
N PRO A 356 -0.46 -9.44 -26.21
CA PRO A 356 -1.06 -10.64 -26.80
C PRO A 356 -1.26 -11.79 -25.81
N GLY A 357 -0.38 -11.94 -24.82
CA GLY A 357 -0.53 -12.97 -23.77
C GLY A 357 -1.70 -12.72 -22.81
N ALA A 358 -2.18 -11.48 -22.68
CA ALA A 358 -3.20 -11.11 -21.70
C ALA A 358 -4.63 -11.45 -22.14
N LEU A 359 -4.89 -11.58 -23.45
CA LEU A 359 -6.20 -11.89 -24.02
C LEU A 359 -6.01 -12.63 -25.34
N SER A 360 -6.42 -13.90 -25.41
CA SER A 360 -6.24 -14.72 -26.62
C SER A 360 -7.21 -14.31 -27.74
N GLU A 361 -6.92 -14.74 -28.97
CA GLU A 361 -7.81 -14.47 -30.11
C GLU A 361 -9.17 -15.18 -29.95
N GLU A 362 -9.18 -16.39 -29.37
CA GLU A 362 -10.41 -17.13 -29.08
C GLU A 362 -11.25 -16.43 -28.01
N GLU A 363 -10.62 -15.91 -26.95
CA GLU A 363 -11.30 -15.14 -25.93
C GLU A 363 -11.90 -13.86 -26.50
N ARG A 364 -11.16 -13.16 -27.38
CA ARG A 364 -11.67 -11.97 -28.07
C ARG A 364 -12.84 -12.32 -29.00
N ALA A 365 -12.74 -13.42 -29.74
CA ALA A 365 -13.82 -13.90 -30.61
C ALA A 365 -15.07 -14.29 -29.80
N ALA A 366 -14.90 -14.73 -28.55
CA ALA A 366 -15.97 -14.99 -27.58
C ALA A 366 -16.51 -13.71 -26.89
N GLY A 367 -16.11 -12.51 -27.33
CA GLY A 367 -16.60 -11.24 -26.79
C GLY A 367 -15.93 -10.78 -25.50
N LYS A 368 -14.82 -11.39 -25.10
CA LYS A 368 -14.05 -10.92 -23.93
C LYS A 368 -13.19 -9.72 -24.25
N VAL A 369 -13.04 -8.83 -23.27
CA VAL A 369 -12.16 -7.66 -23.31
C VAL A 369 -11.47 -7.45 -21.95
N LEU A 370 -10.46 -6.57 -21.91
CA LEU A 370 -9.78 -6.17 -20.68
C LEU A 370 -10.33 -4.82 -20.21
N LEU A 371 -10.92 -4.77 -19.00
CA LEU A 371 -11.51 -3.56 -18.43
C LEU A 371 -10.54 -2.37 -18.40
N CYS A 372 -9.24 -2.62 -18.16
CA CYS A 372 -8.23 -1.56 -18.06
C CYS A 372 -7.76 -1.00 -19.41
N CYS A 373 -8.21 -1.57 -20.53
CA CYS A 373 -7.84 -1.17 -21.88
C CYS A 373 -9.05 -0.71 -22.68
N ALA A 374 -10.20 -1.37 -22.48
CA ALA A 374 -11.38 -1.13 -23.27
C ALA A 374 -12.06 0.20 -22.93
N THR A 375 -12.59 0.87 -23.95
CA THR A 375 -13.42 2.08 -23.84
C THR A 375 -14.75 1.86 -24.57
N ALA A 376 -15.84 2.39 -24.04
CA ALA A 376 -17.16 2.21 -24.65
C ALA A 376 -17.34 3.13 -25.87
N LEU A 377 -17.93 2.61 -26.95
CA LEU A 377 -18.29 3.39 -28.15
C LEU A 377 -19.78 3.82 -28.13
N GLY A 378 -20.54 3.34 -27.16
CA GLY A 378 -21.95 3.61 -26.91
C GLY A 378 -22.39 2.92 -25.62
N ASP A 379 -23.69 2.82 -25.39
CA ASP A 379 -24.21 2.10 -24.22
C ASP A 379 -23.83 0.61 -24.30
N VAL A 380 -23.31 0.08 -23.20
CA VAL A 380 -22.70 -1.26 -23.14
C VAL A 380 -23.08 -1.96 -21.84
N GLU A 381 -23.32 -3.26 -21.91
CA GLU A 381 -23.46 -4.13 -20.73
C GLU A 381 -22.32 -5.13 -20.70
N ILE A 382 -21.73 -5.33 -19.52
CA ILE A 382 -20.63 -6.28 -19.33
C ILE A 382 -20.86 -7.22 -18.14
N ASP A 383 -20.43 -8.46 -18.31
CA ASP A 383 -20.35 -9.47 -17.26
C ASP A 383 -18.91 -9.62 -16.80
N TYR A 384 -18.67 -9.54 -15.49
CA TYR A 384 -17.36 -9.75 -14.91
C TYR A 384 -17.46 -10.65 -13.66
N VAL A 385 -16.34 -11.23 -13.25
CA VAL A 385 -16.25 -12.03 -12.02
C VAL A 385 -15.68 -11.14 -10.91
N PRO A 386 -16.45 -10.77 -9.87
CA PRO A 386 -15.93 -9.98 -8.78
C PRO A 386 -14.78 -10.69 -8.03
N PRO A 387 -13.74 -9.97 -7.60
CA PRO A 387 -12.76 -10.50 -6.66
C PRO A 387 -13.44 -11.03 -5.39
N ALA A 388 -12.89 -12.12 -4.85
CA ALA A 388 -13.39 -12.72 -3.61
C ALA A 388 -13.32 -11.77 -2.38
N VAL A 389 -12.54 -10.69 -2.48
CA VAL A 389 -12.38 -9.67 -1.45
C VAL A 389 -13.18 -8.41 -1.84
N PRO A 390 -14.12 -7.93 -1.02
CA PRO A 390 -14.87 -6.70 -1.29
C PRO A 390 -14.00 -5.45 -1.36
N SER A 391 -14.43 -4.48 -2.16
CA SER A 391 -13.59 -3.41 -2.71
C SER A 391 -13.57 -2.09 -1.95
N ALA A 392 -14.40 -1.94 -0.93
CA ALA A 392 -14.36 -0.79 -0.02
C ALA A 392 -14.97 -1.16 1.32
N ILE A 393 -14.18 -1.02 2.38
CA ILE A 393 -14.63 -1.02 3.77
C ILE A 393 -15.48 0.24 3.95
N ARG A 394 -16.81 0.08 4.04
CA ARG A 394 -17.75 1.20 4.18
C ARG A 394 -17.90 1.59 5.64
N GLU A 395 -17.80 2.90 5.92
CA GLU A 395 -18.22 3.46 7.21
C GLU A 395 -19.75 3.39 7.32
N ARG A 396 -20.24 2.93 8.47
CA ARG A 396 -21.64 2.80 8.83
C ARG A 396 -21.87 3.34 10.23
N LYS A 397 -23.15 3.60 10.53
CA LYS A 397 -23.63 3.97 11.85
C LYS A 397 -24.64 2.93 12.29
N ALA A 398 -24.60 2.55 13.56
CA ALA A 398 -25.61 1.69 14.17
C ALA A 398 -25.97 2.22 15.56
N ARG A 399 -27.13 1.82 16.07
CA ARG A 399 -27.58 2.20 17.41
C ARG A 399 -27.41 1.06 18.39
N VAL A 400 -26.99 1.38 19.61
CA VAL A 400 -26.95 0.42 20.72
C VAL A 400 -28.37 0.04 21.09
N VAL A 401 -28.74 -1.23 20.92
CA VAL A 401 -30.07 -1.75 21.24
C VAL A 401 -30.09 -2.67 22.46
N ASN A 402 -28.94 -3.20 22.86
CA ASN A 402 -28.79 -3.93 24.12
C ASN A 402 -27.37 -3.78 24.69
N LEU A 403 -27.29 -3.71 26.01
CA LEU A 403 -26.05 -3.71 26.79
C LEU A 403 -26.22 -4.70 27.95
N GLU A 404 -25.37 -5.71 28.00
CA GLU A 404 -25.44 -6.72 29.04
C GLU A 404 -24.05 -7.06 29.57
N LYS A 405 -23.89 -6.88 30.88
CA LYS A 405 -22.65 -7.19 31.56
C LYS A 405 -22.59 -8.70 31.80
N LEU A 406 -21.71 -9.38 31.06
CA LEU A 406 -21.56 -10.84 31.12
C LEU A 406 -20.69 -11.26 32.31
N THR A 407 -19.61 -10.52 32.58
CA THR A 407 -18.73 -10.71 33.75
C THR A 407 -18.28 -9.37 34.31
N HIS A 408 -17.40 -9.40 35.32
CA HIS A 408 -16.80 -8.21 35.90
C HIS A 408 -16.11 -7.30 34.85
N ASP A 409 -15.53 -7.89 33.80
CA ASP A 409 -14.74 -7.20 32.77
C ASP A 409 -15.18 -7.48 31.32
N VAL A 410 -16.32 -8.14 31.05
CA VAL A 410 -16.84 -8.34 29.68
C VAL A 410 -18.29 -7.82 29.52
N MET A 411 -18.52 -7.03 28.47
CA MET A 411 -19.82 -6.48 28.08
C MET A 411 -20.25 -7.03 26.72
N ARG A 412 -21.50 -7.52 26.63
CA ARG A 412 -22.18 -7.78 25.36
C ARG A 412 -22.86 -6.50 24.88
N VAL A 413 -22.52 -6.07 23.67
CA VAL A 413 -23.10 -4.90 23.03
C VAL A 413 -23.79 -5.33 21.75
N MET A 414 -25.10 -5.08 21.64
CA MET A 414 -25.86 -5.31 20.42
C MET A 414 -26.07 -3.98 19.70
N LEU A 415 -25.64 -3.90 18.44
CA LEU A 415 -25.87 -2.75 17.58
C LEU A 415 -26.89 -3.13 16.49
N LYS A 416 -27.85 -2.26 16.25
CA LYS A 416 -28.83 -2.40 15.16
C LYS A 416 -28.50 -1.39 14.06
N LEU A 417 -28.40 -1.89 12.83
CA LEU A 417 -28.27 -1.01 11.65
C LEU A 417 -29.60 -0.28 11.38
N PRO A 418 -29.56 0.89 10.72
CA PRO A 418 -30.77 1.59 10.26
C PRO A 418 -31.68 0.69 9.42
N GLU A 419 -32.96 1.03 9.38
CA GLU A 419 -33.96 0.23 8.64
C GLU A 419 -33.58 0.09 7.16
N GLY A 420 -33.63 -1.14 6.64
CA GLY A 420 -33.23 -1.46 5.27
C GLY A 420 -31.72 -1.66 5.06
N GLU A 421 -30.88 -1.29 6.02
CA GLU A 421 -29.43 -1.52 5.94
C GLU A 421 -29.04 -2.91 6.42
N LYS A 422 -28.05 -3.50 5.73
CA LYS A 422 -27.46 -4.79 6.06
C LYS A 422 -25.94 -4.72 5.91
N ILE A 423 -25.24 -5.48 6.74
CA ILE A 423 -23.81 -5.71 6.61
C ILE A 423 -23.57 -7.16 6.19
N PRO A 424 -23.22 -7.44 4.91
CA PRO A 424 -22.78 -8.78 4.53
C PRO A 424 -21.38 -9.01 5.09
N PHE A 425 -21.20 -10.09 5.86
CA PHE A 425 -19.91 -10.51 6.40
C PHE A 425 -19.79 -12.04 6.37
N LYS A 426 -18.57 -12.56 6.58
CA LYS A 426 -18.31 -13.98 6.83
C LYS A 426 -18.03 -14.19 8.31
N ALA A 427 -18.51 -15.30 8.88
CA ALA A 427 -18.28 -15.62 10.29
C ALA A 427 -16.77 -15.62 10.62
N GLY A 428 -16.41 -14.98 11.74
CA GLY A 428 -15.03 -14.77 12.18
C GLY A 428 -14.37 -13.46 11.71
N GLN A 429 -15.02 -12.69 10.83
CA GLN A 429 -14.60 -11.33 10.49
C GLN A 429 -14.81 -10.34 11.65
N TYR A 430 -14.31 -9.12 11.48
CA TYR A 430 -14.43 -8.04 12.47
C TYR A 430 -14.82 -6.69 11.85
N ILE A 431 -15.16 -5.72 12.70
CA ILE A 431 -15.35 -4.31 12.33
C ILE A 431 -14.37 -3.43 13.11
N ASN A 432 -14.05 -2.26 12.58
CA ASN A 432 -13.39 -1.23 13.37
C ASN A 432 -14.42 -0.24 13.90
N ILE A 433 -14.54 -0.10 15.22
CA ILE A 433 -15.21 1.04 15.82
C ILE A 433 -14.35 2.30 15.63
N ILE A 434 -14.98 3.37 15.17
CA ILE A 434 -14.35 4.67 14.94
C ILE A 434 -14.60 5.55 16.16
N LEU A 435 -13.53 5.97 16.82
CA LEU A 435 -13.56 6.88 17.96
C LEU A 435 -13.66 8.33 17.51
N ASP A 436 -14.02 9.24 18.43
CA ASP A 436 -14.20 10.67 18.14
C ASP A 436 -12.94 11.35 17.56
N ASP A 437 -11.75 10.82 17.88
CA ASP A 437 -10.48 11.30 17.35
C ASP A 437 -10.06 10.62 16.04
N GLY A 438 -10.95 9.84 15.43
CA GLY A 438 -10.73 9.12 14.17
C GLY A 438 -9.92 7.83 14.31
N GLN A 439 -9.47 7.48 15.52
CA GLN A 439 -8.80 6.19 15.74
C GLN A 439 -9.78 5.02 15.55
N ARG A 440 -9.23 3.90 15.09
CA ARG A 440 -9.98 2.66 14.86
C ARG A 440 -9.64 1.62 15.92
N ARG A 441 -10.64 0.86 16.36
CA ARG A 441 -10.47 -0.28 17.27
C ARG A 441 -11.25 -1.48 16.75
N ALA A 442 -10.54 -2.58 16.52
CA ALA A 442 -11.11 -3.80 15.96
C ALA A 442 -11.92 -4.56 17.03
N PHE A 443 -13.12 -5.01 16.65
CA PHE A 443 -13.95 -5.92 17.43
C PHE A 443 -14.62 -6.93 16.49
N SER A 444 -14.44 -8.22 16.78
CA SER A 444 -14.97 -9.31 15.96
C SER A 444 -16.49 -9.40 16.07
N PHE A 445 -17.14 -9.84 15.00
CA PHE A 445 -18.55 -10.22 15.07
C PHE A 445 -18.70 -11.43 15.98
N ALA A 446 -19.65 -11.38 16.91
CA ALA A 446 -20.04 -12.53 17.72
C ALA A 446 -21.36 -13.18 17.25
N ASN A 447 -22.13 -12.49 16.42
CA ASN A 447 -23.32 -13.03 15.76
C ASN A 447 -22.96 -13.69 14.42
N PRO A 448 -23.81 -14.60 13.90
CA PRO A 448 -23.55 -15.26 12.63
C PRO A 448 -24.08 -14.41 11.45
N PRO A 449 -23.55 -14.63 10.22
CA PRO A 449 -23.81 -13.77 9.07
C PRO A 449 -25.25 -13.78 8.54
N HIS A 450 -26.06 -14.76 8.94
CA HIS A 450 -27.48 -14.84 8.61
C HIS A 450 -28.37 -13.88 9.43
N GLN A 451 -27.78 -13.08 10.34
CA GLN A 451 -28.44 -11.96 11.03
C GLN A 451 -27.79 -10.62 10.63
N PRO A 452 -27.90 -10.19 9.36
CA PRO A 452 -27.05 -9.13 8.79
C PRO A 452 -27.47 -7.69 9.18
N ASP A 453 -28.56 -7.53 9.92
CA ASP A 453 -29.05 -6.23 10.42
C ASP A 453 -28.68 -5.99 11.90
N LEU A 454 -27.99 -6.95 12.52
CA LEU A 454 -27.49 -6.91 13.89
C LEU A 454 -25.98 -7.12 13.92
N VAL A 455 -25.33 -6.47 14.88
CA VAL A 455 -23.92 -6.67 15.21
C VAL A 455 -23.82 -6.94 16.70
N GLU A 456 -23.39 -8.14 17.08
CA GLU A 456 -23.04 -8.49 18.45
C GLU A 456 -21.53 -8.32 18.65
N LEU A 457 -21.14 -7.53 19.65
CA LEU A 457 -19.76 -7.38 20.09
C LEU A 457 -19.62 -7.86 21.54
N GLN A 458 -18.54 -8.57 21.85
CA GLN A 458 -18.22 -9.01 23.22
C GLN A 458 -16.91 -8.33 23.63
N ILE A 459 -17.03 -7.29 24.44
CA ILE A 459 -15.99 -6.30 24.67
C ILE A 459 -15.41 -6.47 26.06
N ARG A 460 -14.09 -6.72 26.14
CA ARG A 460 -13.34 -6.71 27.39
C ARG A 460 -13.00 -5.30 27.84
N LEU A 461 -13.20 -4.99 29.12
CA LEU A 461 -12.72 -3.77 29.74
C LEU A 461 -11.20 -3.76 29.74
N VAL A 462 -10.63 -2.73 29.11
CA VAL A 462 -9.20 -2.42 29.22
C VAL A 462 -9.12 -1.16 30.07
N PRO A 463 -8.51 -1.20 31.28
CA PRO A 463 -8.39 -0.02 32.13
C PRO A 463 -7.79 1.16 31.38
N CYS A 464 -8.39 2.35 31.55
CA CYS A 464 -8.04 3.59 30.83
C CYS A 464 -8.19 3.51 29.30
N GLY A 465 -8.86 2.49 28.77
CA GLY A 465 -9.15 2.35 27.35
C GLY A 465 -10.31 3.26 26.95
N ARG A 466 -10.10 4.17 26.00
CA ARG A 466 -11.11 5.17 25.61
C ARG A 466 -12.48 4.58 25.29
N PHE A 467 -12.52 3.58 24.42
CA PHE A 467 -13.79 2.97 24.01
C PHE A 467 -14.32 1.98 25.04
N THR A 468 -13.47 1.08 25.53
CA THR A 468 -13.90 0.01 26.43
C THR A 468 -14.30 0.54 27.80
N THR A 469 -13.66 1.59 28.33
CA THR A 469 -14.13 2.30 29.53
C THR A 469 -15.46 2.99 29.25
N HIS A 470 -15.63 3.66 28.11
CA HIS A 470 -16.91 4.29 27.76
C HIS A 470 -18.06 3.28 27.66
N VAL A 471 -17.82 2.08 27.09
CA VAL A 471 -18.81 0.99 27.04
C VAL A 471 -19.32 0.61 28.43
N PHE A 472 -18.45 0.62 29.45
CA PHE A 472 -18.80 0.21 30.82
C PHE A 472 -19.37 1.35 31.68
N GLU A 473 -18.90 2.58 31.47
CA GLU A 473 -19.19 3.70 32.38
C GLU A 473 -20.15 4.75 31.81
N GLY A 474 -20.24 4.87 30.47
CA GLY A 474 -20.92 5.99 29.83
C GLY A 474 -21.94 5.63 28.73
N MET A 475 -21.82 4.47 28.10
CA MET A 475 -22.66 4.06 26.97
C MET A 475 -24.08 3.73 27.41
N LYS A 476 -25.07 4.16 26.62
CA LYS A 476 -26.50 3.98 26.87
C LYS A 476 -27.21 3.39 25.65
N LEU A 477 -28.39 2.84 25.90
CA LEU A 477 -29.29 2.42 24.82
C LEU A 477 -29.67 3.62 23.94
N GLY A 478 -29.64 3.43 22.63
CA GLY A 478 -29.91 4.45 21.62
C GLY A 478 -28.67 5.22 21.14
N ASP A 479 -27.54 5.10 21.84
CA ASP A 479 -26.28 5.74 21.44
C ASP A 479 -25.86 5.29 20.04
N GLU A 480 -25.33 6.23 19.27
CA GLU A 480 -24.84 5.98 17.92
C GLU A 480 -23.38 5.54 17.96
N VAL A 481 -23.07 4.43 17.30
CA VAL A 481 -21.73 3.89 17.14
C VAL A 481 -21.34 3.91 15.67
N ARG A 482 -20.23 4.58 15.35
CA ARG A 482 -19.63 4.62 14.02
C ARG A 482 -18.64 3.47 13.87
N PHE A 483 -18.68 2.78 12.74
CA PHE A 483 -17.75 1.69 12.47
C PHE A 483 -17.50 1.50 10.99
N ASP A 484 -16.40 0.83 10.63
CA ASP A 484 -16.13 0.38 9.27
C ASP A 484 -15.89 -1.13 9.21
N GLY A 485 -16.34 -1.78 8.12
CA GLY A 485 -16.16 -3.22 7.91
C GLY A 485 -17.12 -3.84 6.88
N PRO A 486 -17.16 -5.17 6.75
CA PRO A 486 -16.35 -6.14 7.52
C PRO A 486 -14.87 -6.16 7.06
N LEU A 487 -13.99 -6.61 7.95
CA LEU A 487 -12.56 -6.85 7.72
C LEU A 487 -12.15 -8.25 8.22
N GLY A 488 -10.95 -8.68 7.84
CA GLY A 488 -10.36 -9.93 8.30
C GLY A 488 -10.62 -11.12 7.36
N ASP A 489 -9.71 -12.09 7.41
CA ASP A 489 -9.79 -13.37 6.67
C ASP A 489 -9.77 -14.58 7.63
N PHE A 490 -9.99 -14.34 8.93
CA PHE A 490 -10.13 -15.40 9.93
C PHE A 490 -11.52 -16.04 9.81
N THR A 491 -11.70 -16.85 8.78
CA THR A 491 -12.98 -17.50 8.44
C THR A 491 -12.77 -18.99 8.22
N LEU A 492 -13.82 -19.80 8.45
CA LEU A 492 -13.77 -21.24 8.20
C LEU A 492 -13.46 -21.53 6.72
N ARG A 493 -12.50 -22.42 6.48
CA ARG A 493 -12.19 -22.91 5.12
C ARG A 493 -13.17 -24.02 4.71
N GLU A 494 -13.44 -24.10 3.41
CA GLU A 494 -14.24 -25.19 2.83
C GLU A 494 -13.40 -26.47 2.83
N SER A 495 -13.74 -27.40 3.71
CA SER A 495 -12.94 -28.60 3.99
C SER A 495 -13.74 -29.58 4.85
N GLU A 496 -13.37 -30.86 4.79
CA GLU A 496 -13.94 -31.92 5.63
C GLU A 496 -13.10 -32.21 6.88
N ARG A 497 -11.94 -31.56 7.02
CA ARG A 497 -11.00 -31.77 8.13
C ARG A 497 -11.62 -31.35 9.47
N PRO A 498 -11.35 -32.06 10.59
CA PRO A 498 -11.77 -31.64 11.92
C PRO A 498 -11.26 -30.25 12.28
N ILE A 499 -12.09 -29.47 12.99
CA ILE A 499 -11.80 -28.12 13.44
C ILE A 499 -11.37 -28.14 14.91
N VAL A 500 -10.27 -27.46 15.23
CA VAL A 500 -9.84 -27.17 16.60
C VAL A 500 -9.81 -25.67 16.80
N PHE A 501 -10.81 -25.14 17.51
CA PHE A 501 -10.84 -23.75 17.95
C PHE A 501 -10.07 -23.57 19.25
N VAL A 502 -9.28 -22.50 19.30
CA VAL A 502 -8.54 -22.08 20.49
C VAL A 502 -8.92 -20.64 20.81
N ALA A 503 -9.72 -20.46 21.86
CA ALA A 503 -10.17 -19.14 22.30
C ALA A 503 -9.47 -18.73 23.59
N GLY A 504 -8.98 -17.50 23.64
CA GLY A 504 -8.46 -16.87 24.86
C GLY A 504 -9.30 -15.65 25.26
N ALA A 505 -9.86 -15.66 26.48
CA ALA A 505 -10.75 -14.59 26.96
C ALA A 505 -11.84 -14.23 25.93
N THR A 506 -11.90 -12.98 25.45
CA THR A 506 -12.88 -12.52 24.43
C THR A 506 -12.60 -13.03 23.00
N GLY A 507 -11.56 -13.83 22.80
CA GLY A 507 -11.35 -14.58 21.55
C GLY A 507 -12.48 -15.58 21.24
N PHE A 508 -13.38 -15.82 22.20
CA PHE A 508 -14.61 -16.58 21.98
C PHE A 508 -15.60 -15.88 21.04
N ALA A 509 -15.57 -14.54 20.91
CA ALA A 509 -16.50 -13.80 20.05
C ALA A 509 -16.49 -14.29 18.58
N PRO A 510 -15.36 -14.27 17.84
CA PRO A 510 -15.33 -14.78 16.47
C PRO A 510 -15.60 -16.29 16.39
N VAL A 511 -15.23 -17.05 17.42
CA VAL A 511 -15.49 -18.50 17.48
C VAL A 511 -16.99 -18.78 17.60
N LYS A 512 -17.72 -18.06 18.46
CA LYS A 512 -19.18 -18.13 18.55
C LYS A 512 -19.83 -17.89 17.20
N SER A 513 -19.42 -16.82 16.49
CA SER A 513 -19.92 -16.51 15.15
C SER A 513 -19.71 -17.67 14.18
N MET A 514 -18.52 -18.28 14.18
CA MET A 514 -18.19 -19.41 13.30
C MET A 514 -18.92 -20.70 13.65
N VAL A 515 -19.09 -21.00 14.95
CA VAL A 515 -19.81 -22.20 15.41
C VAL A 515 -21.31 -22.09 15.09
N GLU A 516 -21.93 -20.95 15.37
CA GLU A 516 -23.35 -20.72 15.04
C GLU A 516 -23.59 -20.75 13.52
N ASP A 517 -22.67 -20.22 12.70
CA ASP A 517 -22.72 -20.34 11.25
C ASP A 517 -22.55 -21.79 10.77
N ALA A 518 -21.63 -22.55 11.38
CA ALA A 518 -21.39 -23.95 11.07
C ALA A 518 -22.63 -24.81 11.31
N PHE A 519 -23.33 -24.59 12.44
CA PHE A 519 -24.59 -25.28 12.74
C PHE A 519 -25.69 -24.91 11.75
N HIS A 520 -25.82 -23.62 11.41
CA HIS A 520 -26.81 -23.17 10.42
C HIS A 520 -26.59 -23.81 9.04
N ARG A 521 -25.33 -23.93 8.62
CA ARG A 521 -24.92 -24.58 7.37
C ARG A 521 -24.99 -26.11 7.42
N GLY A 522 -25.27 -26.70 8.59
CA GLY A 522 -25.38 -28.15 8.76
C GLY A 522 -24.04 -28.89 8.67
N LEU A 523 -22.91 -28.24 9.01
CA LEU A 523 -21.60 -28.88 8.99
C LEU A 523 -21.56 -30.12 9.88
N LYS A 524 -21.03 -31.22 9.35
CA LYS A 524 -20.92 -32.52 10.04
C LYS A 524 -19.52 -32.87 10.51
N ARG A 525 -18.50 -32.11 10.10
CA ARG A 525 -17.12 -32.35 10.55
C ARG A 525 -16.98 -32.08 12.06
N PRO A 526 -16.14 -32.83 12.78
CA PRO A 526 -15.94 -32.63 14.22
C PRO A 526 -15.39 -31.24 14.54
N ILE A 527 -15.89 -30.62 15.60
CA ILE A 527 -15.52 -29.28 16.08
C ILE A 527 -15.16 -29.37 17.56
N TYR A 528 -13.93 -28.99 17.90
CA TYR A 528 -13.46 -28.94 19.29
C TYR A 528 -13.20 -27.49 19.68
N LEU A 529 -13.82 -27.02 20.76
CA LEU A 529 -13.58 -25.69 21.32
C LEU A 529 -12.77 -25.80 22.61
N TYR A 530 -11.52 -25.38 22.56
CA TYR A 530 -10.71 -25.14 23.75
C TYR A 530 -10.80 -23.67 24.14
N TRP A 531 -11.41 -23.38 25.29
CA TRP A 531 -11.54 -22.01 25.78
C TRP A 531 -10.71 -21.82 27.04
N GLY A 532 -9.55 -21.15 26.87
CA GLY A 532 -8.61 -20.86 27.94
C GLY A 532 -8.91 -19.53 28.64
N VAL A 533 -9.11 -19.59 29.96
CA VAL A 533 -9.20 -18.41 30.83
C VAL A 533 -8.41 -18.65 32.13
N ARG A 534 -8.28 -17.62 32.99
CA ARG A 534 -7.51 -17.78 34.24
C ARG A 534 -8.32 -18.48 35.30
N ARG A 535 -9.51 -17.94 35.59
CA ARG A 535 -10.42 -18.41 36.64
C ARG A 535 -11.78 -18.76 36.07
N LEU A 536 -12.58 -19.54 36.81
CA LEU A 536 -13.91 -19.94 36.36
C LEU A 536 -14.81 -18.72 36.05
N ALA A 537 -14.71 -17.67 36.88
CA ALA A 537 -15.46 -16.42 36.72
C ALA A 537 -15.13 -15.62 35.43
N ASP A 538 -14.07 -15.98 34.71
CA ASP A 538 -13.69 -15.34 33.45
C ASP A 538 -14.40 -15.98 32.23
N LEU A 539 -15.01 -17.16 32.39
CA LEU A 539 -15.90 -17.74 31.37
C LEU A 539 -17.21 -16.96 31.41
N TYR A 540 -17.44 -16.11 30.39
CA TYR A 540 -18.52 -15.14 30.42
C TYR A 540 -19.84 -15.62 29.77
N LEU A 541 -19.83 -16.77 29.09
CA LEU A 541 -21.02 -17.44 28.53
C LEU A 541 -20.83 -18.97 28.55
N PRO A 542 -20.48 -19.61 29.68
CA PRO A 542 -20.12 -21.03 29.70
C PRO A 542 -21.29 -21.96 29.36
N ASP A 543 -22.52 -21.57 29.69
CA ASP A 543 -23.73 -22.36 29.43
C ASP A 543 -24.06 -22.47 27.94
N LEU A 544 -23.59 -21.54 27.12
CA LEU A 544 -23.86 -21.53 25.67
C LEU A 544 -23.13 -22.68 24.95
N PRO A 545 -21.79 -22.81 25.00
CA PRO A 545 -21.09 -23.94 24.42
C PRO A 545 -21.39 -25.26 25.13
N ALA A 546 -21.70 -25.25 26.43
CA ALA A 546 -22.16 -26.46 27.11
C ALA A 546 -23.49 -27.01 26.54
N ARG A 547 -24.42 -26.12 26.19
CA ARG A 547 -25.65 -26.53 25.47
C ARG A 547 -25.35 -27.02 24.05
N TRP A 548 -24.44 -26.36 23.33
CA TRP A 548 -24.05 -26.84 21.99
C TRP A 548 -23.46 -28.25 22.03
N ASP A 549 -22.65 -28.59 23.04
CA ASP A 549 -22.08 -29.93 23.22
C ASP A 549 -23.16 -30.98 23.51
N ALA A 550 -24.20 -30.61 24.27
CA ALA A 550 -25.35 -31.48 24.51
C ALA A 550 -26.29 -31.64 23.29
N GLU A 551 -26.41 -30.61 22.45
CA GLU A 551 -27.35 -30.56 21.31
C GLU A 551 -26.73 -31.07 19.99
N HIS A 552 -25.40 -31.04 19.84
CA HIS A 552 -24.70 -31.37 18.61
C HIS A 552 -23.60 -32.42 18.83
N GLU A 553 -23.82 -33.64 18.35
CA GLU A 553 -22.88 -34.77 18.51
C GLU A 553 -21.47 -34.51 17.93
N ASN A 554 -21.34 -33.58 16.96
CA ASN A 554 -20.08 -33.25 16.32
C ASN A 554 -19.37 -32.03 16.94
N PHE A 555 -19.86 -31.48 18.05
CA PHE A 555 -19.25 -30.36 18.76
C PHE A 555 -18.84 -30.79 20.17
N HIS A 556 -17.65 -30.39 20.62
CA HIS A 556 -17.13 -30.69 21.94
C HIS A 556 -16.56 -29.45 22.60
N PHE A 557 -16.97 -29.16 23.84
CA PHE A 557 -16.51 -27.99 24.60
C PHE A 557 -15.54 -28.38 25.71
N ILE A 558 -14.33 -27.82 25.66
CA ILE A 558 -13.23 -28.10 26.59
C ILE A 558 -12.77 -26.78 27.25
N PRO A 559 -13.40 -26.37 28.36
CA PRO A 559 -12.92 -25.22 29.15
C PRO A 559 -11.59 -25.56 29.85
N VAL A 560 -10.65 -24.61 29.83
CA VAL A 560 -9.31 -24.76 30.44
C VAL A 560 -9.04 -23.58 31.37
N LEU A 561 -8.72 -23.87 32.64
CA LEU A 561 -8.36 -22.85 33.64
C LEU A 561 -6.86 -22.88 33.94
N SER A 562 -6.16 -21.76 33.72
CA SER A 562 -4.72 -21.70 34.02
C SER A 562 -4.43 -21.52 35.52
N GLU A 563 -5.34 -20.88 36.26
CA GLU A 563 -5.19 -20.54 37.68
C GLU A 563 -6.53 -20.73 38.42
N PRO A 564 -7.07 -21.97 38.50
CA PRO A 564 -8.33 -22.22 39.21
C PRO A 564 -8.20 -21.84 40.69
N ALA A 565 -9.19 -21.14 41.23
CA ALA A 565 -9.24 -20.85 42.66
C ALA A 565 -9.73 -22.08 43.43
N ALA A 566 -9.35 -22.23 44.70
CA ALA A 566 -9.80 -23.34 45.53
C ALA A 566 -11.34 -23.34 45.69
N GLU A 567 -11.96 -22.16 45.73
CA GLU A 567 -13.43 -22.02 45.77
C GLU A 567 -14.16 -22.44 44.49
N ASP A 568 -13.47 -22.52 43.34
CA ASP A 568 -14.10 -22.85 42.05
C ASP A 568 -14.53 -24.34 41.99
N ASN A 569 -14.03 -25.19 42.91
CA ASN A 569 -14.22 -26.66 42.91
C ASN A 569 -14.00 -27.29 41.52
N TRP A 570 -13.03 -26.76 40.77
CA TRP A 570 -12.82 -27.10 39.37
C TRP A 570 -12.22 -28.50 39.21
N SER A 571 -12.93 -29.37 38.48
CA SER A 571 -12.47 -30.71 38.13
C SER A 571 -12.14 -30.88 36.63
N GLY A 572 -12.16 -29.79 35.86
CA GLY A 572 -11.89 -29.79 34.43
C GLY A 572 -10.40 -29.69 34.07
N ARG A 573 -10.09 -29.33 32.82
CA ARG A 573 -8.70 -29.15 32.36
C ARG A 573 -8.06 -27.96 33.07
N THR A 574 -6.79 -28.10 33.43
CA THR A 574 -5.97 -27.05 34.05
C THR A 574 -4.69 -26.83 33.25
N GLY A 575 -4.08 -25.65 33.38
CA GLY A 575 -2.85 -25.29 32.68
C GLY A 575 -3.09 -24.36 31.49
N LEU A 576 -2.12 -24.28 30.57
CA LEU A 576 -2.27 -23.46 29.37
C LEU A 576 -3.09 -24.20 28.30
N VAL A 577 -3.87 -23.45 27.52
CA VAL A 577 -4.81 -24.04 26.56
C VAL A 577 -4.15 -24.96 25.52
N HIS A 578 -2.91 -24.67 25.09
CA HIS A 578 -2.20 -25.54 24.16
C HIS A 578 -1.71 -26.83 24.81
N GLU A 579 -1.39 -26.83 26.10
CA GLU A 579 -0.98 -28.05 26.81
C GLU A 579 -2.14 -29.05 26.86
N ALA A 580 -3.36 -28.56 27.08
CA ALA A 580 -4.57 -29.38 27.01
C ALA A 580 -4.78 -29.96 25.60
N ILE A 581 -4.61 -29.15 24.55
CA ILE A 581 -4.73 -29.61 23.15
C ILE A 581 -3.69 -30.70 22.83
N LEU A 582 -2.43 -30.50 23.23
CA LEU A 582 -1.34 -31.45 22.98
C LEU A 582 -1.49 -32.76 23.76
N ALA A 583 -2.20 -32.74 24.90
CA ALA A 583 -2.54 -33.92 25.67
C ALA A 583 -3.70 -34.70 25.03
N ASP A 584 -4.69 -34.00 24.50
CA ASP A 584 -5.90 -34.59 23.91
C ASP A 584 -5.68 -35.06 22.45
N PHE A 585 -4.73 -34.44 21.72
CA PHE A 585 -4.38 -34.80 20.36
C PHE A 585 -2.89 -35.13 20.21
N PRO A 586 -2.49 -36.40 20.25
CA PRO A 586 -1.08 -36.82 20.09
C PRO A 586 -0.51 -36.50 18.69
N ASP A 587 -1.39 -36.32 17.70
CA ASP A 587 -1.08 -35.93 16.32
C ASP A 587 -2.12 -34.94 15.81
N LEU A 588 -1.65 -33.79 15.35
CA LEU A 588 -2.47 -32.70 14.80
C LEU A 588 -2.53 -32.70 13.27
N ALA A 589 -1.90 -33.65 12.59
CA ALA A 589 -1.98 -33.78 11.14
C ALA A 589 -3.44 -33.90 10.65
N GLY A 590 -3.72 -33.29 9.49
CA GLY A 590 -5.05 -33.31 8.90
C GLY A 590 -6.14 -32.55 9.66
N LYS A 591 -5.81 -31.74 10.68
CA LYS A 591 -6.74 -30.87 11.40
C LYS A 591 -6.55 -29.41 11.03
N GLU A 592 -7.62 -28.62 11.13
CA GLU A 592 -7.58 -27.18 10.97
C GLU A 592 -7.65 -26.50 12.33
N ILE A 593 -6.68 -25.65 12.63
CA ILE A 593 -6.55 -24.98 13.92
C ILE A 593 -6.86 -23.50 13.74
N TYR A 594 -7.80 -22.99 14.53
CA TYR A 594 -8.24 -21.61 14.50
C TYR A 594 -8.04 -20.98 15.89
N ALA A 595 -7.00 -20.15 16.03
CA ALA A 595 -6.62 -19.56 17.31
C ALA A 595 -6.95 -18.06 17.37
N CYS A 596 -7.75 -17.65 18.37
CA CYS A 596 -8.10 -16.25 18.58
C CYS A 596 -7.96 -15.85 20.05
N GLY A 597 -7.28 -14.73 20.30
CA GLY A 597 -7.06 -14.21 21.66
C GLY A 597 -5.92 -13.19 21.72
N SER A 598 -5.22 -13.13 22.84
CA SER A 598 -4.09 -12.20 23.00
C SER A 598 -2.90 -12.58 22.10
N VAL A 599 -2.14 -11.59 21.64
CA VAL A 599 -0.91 -11.81 20.84
C VAL A 599 0.03 -12.82 21.52
N LYS A 600 0.29 -12.63 22.82
CA LYS A 600 1.14 -13.54 23.62
C LYS A 600 0.66 -14.99 23.56
N MET A 601 -0.66 -15.20 23.60
CA MET A 601 -1.23 -16.54 23.52
C MET A 601 -0.99 -17.13 22.12
N VAL A 602 -1.35 -16.41 21.06
CA VAL A 602 -1.22 -16.89 19.68
C VAL A 602 0.25 -17.21 19.34
N GLU A 603 1.18 -16.35 19.73
CA GLU A 603 2.63 -16.55 19.53
C GLU A 603 3.17 -17.77 20.29
N ALA A 604 2.63 -18.08 21.47
CA ALA A 604 3.05 -19.23 22.26
C ALA A 604 2.52 -20.58 21.74
N ILE A 605 1.35 -20.58 21.11
CA ILE A 605 0.62 -21.82 20.77
C ILE A 605 1.18 -22.47 19.50
N PHE A 606 1.36 -21.72 18.41
CA PHE A 606 1.69 -22.33 17.12
C PHE A 606 3.01 -23.10 17.07
N PRO A 607 4.11 -22.65 17.69
CA PRO A 607 5.35 -23.43 17.73
C PRO A 607 5.14 -24.81 18.37
N SER A 608 4.38 -24.86 19.47
CA SER A 608 4.08 -26.08 20.20
C SER A 608 3.18 -27.01 19.40
N LEU A 609 2.13 -26.50 18.75
CA LEU A 609 1.25 -27.30 17.90
C LEU A 609 1.99 -27.86 16.66
N LYS A 610 2.89 -27.07 16.06
CA LYS A 610 3.72 -27.51 14.91
C LYS A 610 4.63 -28.68 15.29
N SER A 611 5.16 -28.68 16.53
CA SER A 611 5.99 -29.78 17.02
C SER A 611 5.25 -31.13 17.13
N GLN A 612 3.91 -31.10 17.17
CA GLN A 612 3.02 -32.27 17.21
C GLN A 612 2.27 -32.51 15.87
N GLY A 613 2.79 -32.01 14.76
CA GLY A 613 2.28 -32.36 13.42
C GLY A 613 1.25 -31.40 12.82
N ALA A 614 0.98 -30.25 13.45
CA ALA A 614 0.12 -29.24 12.85
C ALA A 614 0.73 -28.70 11.54
N GLU A 615 -0.05 -28.74 10.45
CA GLU A 615 0.37 -28.27 9.13
C GLU A 615 0.36 -26.73 9.06
N GLU A 616 1.42 -26.14 8.51
CA GLU A 616 1.61 -24.69 8.44
C GLU A 616 0.50 -23.97 7.63
N GLY A 617 -0.05 -24.64 6.61
CA GLY A 617 -1.18 -24.13 5.81
C GLY A 617 -2.56 -24.33 6.44
N MET A 618 -2.64 -24.95 7.63
CA MET A 618 -3.89 -25.30 8.32
C MET A 618 -4.04 -24.63 9.68
N CYS A 619 -3.17 -23.66 9.96
CA CYS A 619 -3.14 -22.87 11.17
C CYS A 619 -3.57 -21.43 10.88
N PHE A 620 -4.72 -21.02 11.40
CA PHE A 620 -5.32 -19.69 11.18
C PHE A 620 -5.37 -18.93 12.52
N SER A 621 -5.12 -17.62 12.50
CA SER A 621 -5.22 -16.81 13.72
C SER A 621 -5.77 -15.41 13.54
N ASP A 622 -6.36 -14.91 14.62
CA ASP A 622 -6.74 -13.51 14.83
C ASP A 622 -6.27 -13.04 16.21
N ALA A 623 -5.27 -12.15 16.25
CA ALA A 623 -4.58 -11.74 17.46
C ALA A 623 -4.95 -10.31 17.87
N PHE A 624 -5.45 -10.14 19.10
CA PHE A 624 -5.88 -8.85 19.62
C PHE A 624 -4.70 -8.02 20.14
N THR A 625 -4.40 -6.93 19.45
CA THR A 625 -3.33 -5.99 19.81
C THR A 625 -3.87 -4.88 20.73
N VAL A 626 -3.19 -4.66 21.86
CA VAL A 626 -3.47 -3.52 22.75
C VAL A 626 -2.65 -2.33 22.27
N SER A 627 -3.26 -1.15 22.19
CA SER A 627 -2.53 0.06 21.74
C SER A 627 -1.37 0.42 22.68
N ALA A 628 -0.24 0.88 22.13
CA ALA A 628 0.99 1.19 22.87
C ALA A 628 0.76 2.14 24.07
N ARG A 629 -0.20 3.07 23.97
CA ARG A 629 -0.57 3.98 25.06
C ARG A 629 -1.28 3.27 26.21
N SER A 630 -2.10 2.26 25.93
CA SER A 630 -2.78 1.46 26.96
C SER A 630 -1.85 0.46 27.63
N MET A 631 -0.81 -0.02 26.93
CA MET A 631 0.25 -0.85 27.53
C MET A 631 1.02 -0.12 28.64
N ALA A 632 1.21 1.20 28.51
CA ALA A 632 1.93 2.01 29.50
C ALA A 632 1.22 2.12 30.87
N PHE A 633 -0.08 1.81 30.92
CA PHE A 633 -0.90 1.90 32.14
C PHE A 633 -1.36 0.54 32.67
N GLN A 634 -0.98 -0.58 32.05
CA GLN A 634 -1.27 -1.89 32.65
C GLN A 634 -0.38 -2.11 33.88
N PRO A 635 -0.93 -2.61 34.99
CA PRO A 635 -0.10 -3.08 36.09
C PRO A 635 0.84 -4.14 35.53
N LYS A 636 2.15 -3.97 35.78
CA LYS A 636 3.13 -5.03 35.51
C LYS A 636 2.77 -6.18 36.45
N GLY A 637 2.03 -7.16 35.91
CA GLY A 637 1.80 -8.45 36.55
C GLY A 637 3.09 -9.24 36.58
#